data_AF-A0A075AP07-F1
#
_entry.id   AF-A0A075AP07-F1
#
_cell.length_a   1.000
_cell.length_b   1.000
_cell.length_c   1.000
_cell.angle_alpha   90.00
_cell.angle_beta   90.00
_cell.angle_gamma   90.00
#
_symmetry.space_group_name_H-M   'P 1'
#
loop_
_entity.id
_entity.type
_entity.pdbx_description
1 polymer ?
#
loop_
_entity_poly.entity_id
_entity_poly.type
_entity_poly.pdbx_seq_one_letter_code
_entity_poly.pdbx_strand_id
1 'polypeptide(L)'
;MRTTILYLLTLSYGFAVNIIGNLKINTKINSVPRDATEIVLGGLFPMTRNSTNAPWIKEAFRCAIDRINKDNSILPNTTLMYNIQDTADNPVSALYSGLQLWEQGLISVIGPSSSVETDAVAKLYSSFKIPLISYASSATSLSDANQYPTLLRTVSSDSVQAKVLVQIAQKLKWTLLAAVFSDDIYGTSGYDAIKKAADAKDIKLGCIMSVKADGSSSTEPVKSCILESKAKVVLLFMNEISAGTIITSMSRRPEFQDITFIASDAWAGFVSVDSFVKGKYSVDFLSGSLGVVPSAGNIDFFRNCFPKLTPQNTNYSAFGGLWENTFNCVLQSDQDPPLPKCDPNLDNRQKGTKNCICTRNEQFNDPPDPKVAYVFDAVYGVANALHYIQYQCDVLRSANFCSLKSITGQNLLMALRELQYFGNTGDIQFDGVNRKGSSYDIVQIDINDVVPDNIDFNNPASIVINVFSSLGILATGYFSYYVIKNRNSKVIRKVNLLFCQMLLFGILLVYVSLFFQSAAPSTMNCNVSVWLPLLGFSFICGPMLGKMFKVWRIFHSCKIKSISITNYELIKFSSSIILFEVIALSIWTLVLGPSTPIVVESTSNSLYTYTVCAKGNSSLDFYLSVSLIACNGLLVLSGVILSFLTRNVDSAYNETRYIGYCMYDFLICCVILLPMYFTSGDQEGSVFRRYLILSLARLFGATFTLLCMFVPKVIHHKAFIRNPLEHELPRLPKMAELRLSIDYDGCTETYVPSKFASPFAILK
;
A
#
# COMPACT_ATOMS: atom_id res chain seq x y z
N MET A 1 20.27 20.40 8.80
CA MET A 1 20.94 20.22 7.49
C MET A 1 19.97 20.10 6.32
N ARG A 2 18.72 19.63 6.51
CA ARG A 2 17.63 19.73 5.50
C ARG A 2 17.01 21.14 5.38
N THR A 3 17.12 21.98 6.40
CA THR A 3 16.48 23.31 6.47
C THR A 3 17.25 24.41 5.72
N THR A 4 18.56 24.25 5.50
CA THR A 4 19.39 25.25 4.79
C THR A 4 19.31 25.11 3.26
N ILE A 5 18.97 23.91 2.76
CA ILE A 5 18.77 23.64 1.33
C ILE A 5 17.36 24.04 0.87
N LEU A 6 16.38 23.98 1.78
CA LEU A 6 15.00 24.43 1.53
C LEU A 6 14.90 25.96 1.35
N TYR A 7 15.82 26.73 1.95
CA TYR A 7 15.86 28.20 1.85
C TYR A 7 16.56 28.71 0.57
N LEU A 8 17.40 27.88 -0.06
CA LEU A 8 18.09 28.22 -1.31
C LEU A 8 17.32 27.80 -2.56
N LEU A 9 16.37 26.86 -2.43
CA LEU A 9 15.48 26.46 -3.53
C LEU A 9 14.25 27.38 -3.67
N THR A 10 13.79 28.01 -2.58
CA THR A 10 12.65 28.95 -2.57
C THR A 10 12.96 30.33 -3.17
N LEU A 11 14.24 30.66 -3.39
CA LEU A 11 14.67 31.90 -4.07
C LEU A 11 14.77 31.76 -5.60
N SER A 12 14.53 30.58 -6.17
CA SER A 12 14.62 30.34 -7.63
C SER A 12 13.27 30.16 -8.34
N TYR A 13 12.17 30.00 -7.60
CA TYR A 13 10.83 29.73 -8.15
C TYR A 13 9.90 30.95 -8.19
N GLY A 14 10.42 32.15 -7.89
CA GLY A 14 9.69 33.42 -7.95
C GLY A 14 9.67 34.11 -9.31
N PHE A 15 10.17 33.48 -10.38
CA PHE A 15 10.39 34.15 -11.68
C PHE A 15 9.57 33.59 -12.86
N ALA A 16 8.55 32.78 -12.62
CA ALA A 16 7.72 32.22 -13.71
C ALA A 16 6.20 32.31 -13.46
N VAL A 17 5.76 33.39 -12.80
CA VAL A 17 4.33 33.80 -12.72
C VAL A 17 3.98 34.77 -13.87
N ASN A 18 4.65 34.65 -15.01
CA ASN A 18 4.30 35.34 -16.25
C ASN A 18 4.17 34.30 -17.37
N ILE A 19 3.00 33.66 -17.45
CA ILE A 19 2.31 33.19 -18.66
C ILE A 19 0.86 32.91 -18.21
N ILE A 20 0.08 33.99 -18.07
CA ILE A 20 -1.37 33.92 -18.30
C ILE A 20 -1.53 34.22 -19.79
N GLY A 21 -1.87 33.19 -20.57
CA GLY A 21 -2.11 33.34 -21.99
C GLY A 21 -2.17 31.99 -22.69
N ASN A 22 -3.40 31.58 -23.01
CA ASN A 22 -3.79 30.46 -23.89
C ASN A 22 -3.99 29.08 -23.26
N LEU A 23 -5.14 28.93 -22.59
CA LEU A 23 -5.90 27.67 -22.64
C LEU A 23 -6.50 27.52 -24.05
N LYS A 24 -5.78 26.86 -24.96
CA LYS A 24 -6.36 26.32 -26.19
C LYS A 24 -6.96 24.96 -25.87
N ILE A 25 -8.28 24.88 -25.93
CA ILE A 25 -9.04 23.62 -25.95
C ILE A 25 -8.70 22.91 -27.26
N ASN A 26 -7.97 21.79 -27.18
CA ASN A 26 -7.72 20.91 -28.33
C ASN A 26 -8.93 19.98 -28.53
N THR A 27 -9.91 20.43 -29.32
CA THR A 27 -10.80 19.51 -30.02
C THR A 27 -10.07 18.97 -31.24
N LYS A 28 -9.75 17.67 -31.24
CA LYS A 28 -9.31 16.99 -32.47
C LYS A 28 -10.51 16.88 -33.40
N ILE A 29 -10.62 17.84 -34.33
CA ILE A 29 -11.53 17.75 -35.47
C ILE A 29 -10.79 16.96 -36.54
N ASN A 30 -11.15 15.68 -36.71
CA ASN A 30 -10.86 15.00 -37.96
C ASN A 30 -11.80 15.60 -39.01
N SER A 31 -11.23 16.12 -40.10
CA SER A 31 -11.98 16.70 -41.21
C SER A 31 -12.85 15.63 -41.89
N VAL A 32 -14.16 15.76 -41.72
CA VAL A 32 -15.23 14.97 -42.37
C VAL A 32 -16.02 15.91 -43.32
N PRO A 33 -16.65 15.42 -44.40
CA PRO A 33 -17.18 16.26 -45.49
C PRO A 33 -18.24 17.28 -45.04
N ARG A 34 -18.32 18.42 -45.74
CA ARG A 34 -19.09 19.63 -45.39
C ARG A 34 -20.63 19.51 -45.35
N ASP A 35 -21.18 18.32 -45.57
CA ASP A 35 -22.63 18.09 -45.68
C ASP A 35 -23.24 17.17 -44.60
N ALA A 36 -22.47 16.76 -43.57
CA ALA A 36 -22.95 15.84 -42.53
C ALA A 36 -23.83 16.55 -41.47
N THR A 37 -24.90 15.89 -41.01
CA THR A 37 -25.73 16.38 -39.89
C THR A 37 -25.10 15.97 -38.56
N GLU A 38 -24.95 16.91 -37.63
CA GLU A 38 -24.39 16.64 -36.29
C GLU A 38 -25.51 16.58 -35.24
N ILE A 39 -25.52 15.53 -34.42
CA ILE A 39 -26.45 15.37 -33.29
C ILE A 39 -25.66 15.12 -32.02
N VAL A 40 -25.87 15.92 -30.97
CA VAL A 40 -25.16 15.77 -29.69
C VAL A 40 -26.00 14.98 -28.69
N LEU A 41 -25.45 13.88 -28.18
CA LEU A 41 -26.04 13.07 -27.11
C LEU A 41 -25.47 13.41 -25.74
N GLY A 42 -26.32 13.39 -24.72
CA GLY A 42 -25.92 13.70 -23.35
C GLY A 42 -25.52 12.44 -22.60
N GLY A 43 -24.48 12.51 -21.80
CA GLY A 43 -24.07 11.44 -20.87
C GLY A 43 -23.99 11.96 -19.44
N LEU A 44 -24.64 11.27 -18.51
CA LEU A 44 -24.57 11.54 -17.07
C LEU A 44 -23.89 10.35 -16.37
N PHE A 45 -22.65 10.56 -15.93
CA PHE A 45 -21.83 9.51 -15.33
C PHE A 45 -21.13 9.99 -14.04
N PRO A 46 -20.98 9.14 -13.01
CA PRO A 46 -20.38 9.52 -11.73
C PRO A 46 -18.84 9.54 -11.79
N MET A 47 -18.24 10.65 -12.21
CA MET A 47 -16.80 10.79 -12.50
C MET A 47 -15.93 11.40 -11.38
N THR A 48 -16.45 11.81 -10.23
CA THR A 48 -15.61 12.39 -9.15
C THR A 48 -15.53 11.57 -7.88
N ARG A 49 -16.51 10.69 -7.63
CA ARG A 49 -16.50 9.79 -6.48
C ARG A 49 -15.64 8.55 -6.81
N ASN A 50 -15.08 7.88 -5.80
CA ASN A 50 -14.29 6.64 -5.92
C ASN A 50 -15.12 5.43 -6.42
N SER A 51 -15.99 5.61 -7.40
CA SER A 51 -16.68 4.54 -8.09
C SER A 51 -15.71 3.89 -9.07
N THR A 52 -15.25 2.68 -8.74
CA THR A 52 -14.35 1.87 -9.57
C THR A 52 -14.90 1.59 -10.98
N ASN A 53 -16.23 1.72 -11.15
CA ASN A 53 -16.92 1.36 -12.39
C ASN A 53 -17.08 2.54 -13.37
N ALA A 54 -16.96 3.78 -12.88
CA ALA A 54 -17.25 4.99 -13.66
C ALA A 54 -16.41 5.18 -14.94
N PRO A 55 -15.10 4.88 -14.97
CA PRO A 55 -14.30 5.01 -16.19
C PRO A 55 -14.78 4.09 -17.32
N TRP A 56 -15.20 2.88 -16.97
CA TRP A 56 -15.64 1.87 -17.93
C TRP A 56 -16.95 2.25 -18.58
N ILE A 57 -17.90 2.71 -17.79
CA ILE A 57 -19.22 3.15 -18.25
C ILE A 57 -19.09 4.36 -19.18
N LYS A 58 -18.29 5.36 -18.78
CA LYS A 58 -18.01 6.54 -19.61
C LYS A 58 -17.37 6.15 -20.93
N GLU A 59 -16.37 5.29 -20.88
CA GLU A 59 -15.68 4.84 -22.09
C GLU A 59 -16.57 3.95 -22.96
N ALA A 60 -17.44 3.13 -22.36
CA ALA A 60 -18.41 2.33 -23.08
C ALA A 60 -19.38 3.21 -23.90
N PHE A 61 -19.86 4.31 -23.31
CA PHE A 61 -20.68 5.30 -24.01
C PHE A 61 -19.94 5.93 -25.20
N ARG A 62 -18.68 6.35 -25.00
CA ARG A 62 -17.85 6.89 -26.10
C ARG A 62 -17.64 5.85 -27.21
N CYS A 63 -17.26 4.64 -26.82
CA CYS A 63 -16.99 3.52 -27.72
C CYS A 63 -18.23 3.12 -28.53
N ALA A 64 -19.42 3.19 -27.94
CA ALA A 64 -20.69 2.94 -28.64
C ALA A 64 -20.92 3.97 -29.75
N ILE A 65 -20.74 5.26 -29.46
CA ILE A 65 -20.86 6.35 -30.45
C ILE A 65 -19.84 6.19 -31.57
N ASP A 66 -18.57 5.90 -31.23
CA ASP A 66 -17.51 5.66 -32.21
C ASP A 66 -17.82 4.47 -33.13
N ARG A 67 -18.51 3.44 -32.63
CA ARG A 67 -18.95 2.30 -33.44
C ARG A 67 -20.02 2.73 -34.43
N ILE A 68 -21.05 3.41 -33.95
CA ILE A 68 -22.19 3.85 -34.76
C ILE A 68 -21.72 4.77 -35.88
N ASN A 69 -20.85 5.74 -35.56
CA ASN A 69 -20.29 6.66 -36.56
C ASN A 69 -19.41 5.99 -37.63
N LYS A 70 -18.94 4.76 -37.40
CA LYS A 70 -18.17 3.98 -38.39
C LYS A 70 -19.04 3.03 -39.20
N ASP A 71 -20.26 2.77 -38.74
CA ASP A 71 -21.17 1.84 -39.38
C ASP A 71 -22.04 2.58 -40.39
N ASN A 72 -21.72 2.44 -41.68
CA ASN A 72 -22.45 3.10 -42.75
C ASN A 72 -23.90 2.58 -42.94
N SER A 73 -24.30 1.50 -42.24
CA SER A 73 -25.67 0.96 -42.32
C SER A 73 -26.67 1.71 -41.45
N ILE A 74 -26.20 2.38 -40.39
CA ILE A 74 -27.02 3.13 -39.44
C ILE A 74 -26.63 4.60 -39.48
N LEU A 75 -27.63 5.49 -39.60
CA LEU A 75 -27.43 6.94 -39.69
C LEU A 75 -26.43 7.41 -40.78
N PRO A 76 -26.61 7.02 -42.06
CA PRO A 76 -25.73 7.50 -43.12
C PRO A 76 -25.76 9.04 -43.22
N ASN A 77 -24.60 9.66 -43.41
CA ASN A 77 -24.40 11.13 -43.48
C ASN A 77 -24.77 11.89 -42.19
N THR A 78 -24.84 11.21 -41.05
CA THR A 78 -25.05 11.82 -39.74
C THR A 78 -23.93 11.42 -38.80
N THR A 79 -23.38 12.39 -38.07
CA THR A 79 -22.34 12.17 -37.06
C THR A 79 -22.94 12.38 -35.67
N LEU A 80 -22.88 11.35 -34.84
CA LEU A 80 -23.22 11.45 -33.44
C LEU A 80 -22.04 12.03 -32.66
N MET A 81 -22.28 13.14 -32.00
CA MET A 81 -21.39 13.81 -31.06
C MET A 81 -21.89 13.57 -29.64
N TYR A 82 -21.09 13.93 -28.64
CA TYR A 82 -21.51 13.78 -27.25
C TYR A 82 -21.03 14.91 -26.34
N ASN A 83 -21.80 15.14 -25.27
CA ASN A 83 -21.38 15.89 -24.10
C ASN A 83 -21.62 15.07 -22.83
N ILE A 84 -20.58 14.93 -22.01
CA ILE A 84 -20.60 14.14 -20.78
C ILE A 84 -20.48 15.08 -19.59
N GLN A 85 -21.40 14.97 -18.65
CA GLN A 85 -21.38 15.69 -17.38
C GLN A 85 -21.20 14.74 -16.19
N ASP A 86 -20.54 15.25 -15.16
CA ASP A 86 -20.30 14.52 -13.92
C ASP A 86 -21.52 14.58 -13.02
N THR A 87 -21.96 13.43 -12.50
CA THR A 87 -23.04 13.39 -11.50
C THR A 87 -22.53 13.36 -10.05
N ALA A 88 -21.23 13.10 -9.86
CA ALA A 88 -20.59 12.92 -8.55
C ALA A 88 -21.26 11.88 -7.64
N ASP A 89 -22.05 10.96 -8.21
CA ASP A 89 -22.89 10.01 -7.46
C ASP A 89 -23.77 10.71 -6.40
N ASN A 90 -24.33 11.86 -6.78
CA ASN A 90 -25.11 12.73 -5.91
C ASN A 90 -26.31 13.32 -6.65
N PRO A 91 -27.53 13.25 -6.09
CA PRO A 91 -28.74 13.67 -6.79
C PRO A 91 -28.77 15.17 -7.12
N VAL A 92 -28.19 16.03 -6.27
CA VAL A 92 -28.16 17.48 -6.51
C VAL A 92 -27.20 17.82 -7.64
N SER A 93 -26.02 17.18 -7.65
CA SER A 93 -25.04 17.36 -8.72
C SER A 93 -25.56 16.78 -10.04
N ALA A 94 -26.18 15.60 -10.01
CA ALA A 94 -26.83 14.99 -11.17
C ALA A 94 -27.92 15.90 -11.76
N LEU A 95 -28.75 16.53 -10.91
CA LEU A 95 -29.79 17.46 -11.35
C LEU A 95 -29.19 18.71 -12.02
N TYR A 96 -28.15 19.30 -11.44
CA TYR A 96 -27.45 20.45 -12.01
C TYR A 96 -26.81 20.12 -13.36
N SER A 97 -26.10 19.00 -13.43
CA SER A 97 -25.49 18.48 -14.66
C SER A 97 -26.54 18.17 -15.73
N GLY A 98 -27.68 17.61 -15.34
CA GLY A 98 -28.83 17.39 -16.23
C GLY A 98 -29.41 18.70 -16.77
N LEU A 99 -29.51 19.74 -15.94
CA LEU A 99 -29.95 21.07 -16.38
C LEU A 99 -28.97 21.68 -17.39
N GLN A 100 -27.67 21.55 -17.14
CA GLN A 100 -26.64 22.06 -18.06
C GLN A 100 -26.70 21.40 -19.44
N LEU A 101 -26.96 20.09 -19.51
CA LEU A 101 -27.18 19.39 -20.79
C LEU A 101 -28.44 19.89 -21.50
N TRP A 102 -29.51 20.16 -20.75
CA TRP A 102 -30.73 20.72 -21.31
C TRP A 102 -30.52 22.13 -21.89
N GLU A 103 -29.80 23.00 -21.18
CA GLU A 103 -29.50 24.37 -21.64
C GLU A 103 -28.73 24.40 -22.97
N GLN A 104 -27.99 23.34 -23.27
CA GLN A 104 -27.27 23.18 -24.54
C GLN A 104 -28.14 22.62 -25.67
N GLY A 105 -29.43 22.41 -25.44
CA GLY A 105 -30.39 21.96 -26.46
C GLY A 105 -30.30 20.47 -26.81
N LEU A 106 -29.78 19.64 -25.92
CA LEU A 106 -29.68 18.20 -26.16
C LEU A 106 -31.06 17.52 -26.16
N ILE A 107 -31.27 16.64 -27.13
CA ILE A 107 -32.57 16.00 -27.40
C ILE A 107 -32.73 14.61 -26.75
N SER A 108 -31.66 14.04 -26.19
CA SER A 108 -31.66 12.80 -25.42
C SER A 108 -30.43 12.70 -24.55
N VAL A 109 -30.60 12.04 -23.40
CA VAL A 109 -29.53 11.86 -22.40
C VAL A 109 -29.53 10.42 -21.89
N ILE A 110 -28.33 9.88 -21.74
CA ILE A 110 -28.07 8.52 -21.24
C ILE A 110 -27.47 8.61 -19.83
N GLY A 111 -27.98 7.78 -18.93
CA GLY A 111 -27.74 7.83 -17.49
C GLY A 111 -28.88 8.52 -16.73
N PRO A 112 -28.72 8.82 -15.44
CA PRO A 112 -27.62 8.41 -14.56
C PRO A 112 -27.59 6.91 -14.24
N SER A 113 -26.59 6.47 -13.45
CA SER A 113 -26.49 5.09 -12.95
C SER A 113 -27.35 4.81 -11.74
N SER A 114 -27.34 5.71 -10.75
CA SER A 114 -28.03 5.47 -9.47
C SER A 114 -29.52 5.74 -9.61
N SER A 115 -30.32 4.95 -8.88
CA SER A 115 -31.76 5.18 -8.83
C SER A 115 -32.15 6.48 -8.15
N VAL A 116 -31.34 6.95 -7.19
CA VAL A 116 -31.58 8.23 -6.51
C VAL A 116 -31.29 9.42 -7.43
N GLU A 117 -30.23 9.32 -8.25
CA GLU A 117 -29.92 10.33 -9.28
C GLU A 117 -30.98 10.34 -10.38
N THR A 118 -31.39 9.16 -10.84
CA THR A 118 -32.38 9.01 -11.92
C THR A 118 -33.73 9.57 -11.50
N ASP A 119 -34.17 9.34 -10.26
CA ASP A 119 -35.39 9.95 -9.70
C ASP A 119 -35.39 11.49 -9.83
N ALA A 120 -34.27 12.13 -9.49
CA ALA A 120 -34.12 13.58 -9.56
C ALA A 120 -34.14 14.10 -11.01
N VAL A 121 -33.34 13.51 -11.89
CA VAL A 121 -33.20 13.98 -13.29
C VAL A 121 -34.44 13.65 -14.13
N ALA A 122 -35.08 12.49 -13.91
CA ALA A 122 -36.27 12.09 -14.65
C ALA A 122 -37.45 13.04 -14.43
N LYS A 123 -37.62 13.58 -13.21
CA LYS A 123 -38.65 14.58 -12.89
C LYS A 123 -38.41 15.89 -13.66
N LEU A 124 -37.16 16.33 -13.74
CA LEU A 124 -36.77 17.50 -14.54
C LEU A 124 -37.11 17.28 -16.02
N TYR A 125 -36.67 16.16 -16.60
CA TYR A 125 -36.82 15.91 -18.03
C TYR A 125 -38.24 15.56 -18.46
N SER A 126 -39.07 15.07 -17.54
CA SER A 126 -40.51 14.92 -17.77
C SER A 126 -41.17 16.27 -18.09
N SER A 127 -40.71 17.35 -17.46
CA SER A 127 -41.22 18.71 -17.72
C SER A 127 -40.79 19.25 -19.09
N PHE A 128 -39.59 18.88 -19.54
CA PHE A 128 -39.03 19.32 -20.82
C PHE A 128 -39.30 18.35 -21.98
N LYS A 129 -39.96 17.22 -21.71
CA LYS A 129 -40.26 16.17 -22.69
C LYS A 129 -39.00 15.60 -23.35
N ILE A 130 -37.94 15.42 -22.56
CA ILE A 130 -36.66 14.89 -23.02
C ILE A 130 -36.56 13.41 -22.63
N PRO A 131 -36.31 12.50 -23.59
CA PRO A 131 -36.08 11.09 -23.29
C PRO A 131 -34.79 10.92 -22.48
N LEU A 132 -34.94 10.38 -21.27
CA LEU A 132 -33.85 9.96 -20.39
C LEU A 132 -33.74 8.44 -20.44
N ILE A 133 -32.58 7.89 -20.79
CA ILE A 133 -32.37 6.44 -20.86
C ILE A 133 -31.35 6.02 -19.81
N SER A 134 -31.82 5.45 -18.69
CA SER A 134 -30.91 4.90 -17.68
C SER A 134 -30.49 3.48 -18.04
N TYR A 135 -29.20 3.19 -17.86
CA TYR A 135 -28.59 1.88 -18.13
C TYR A 135 -28.40 1.02 -16.89
N ALA A 136 -28.57 1.57 -15.68
CA ALA A 136 -28.27 0.88 -14.43
C ALA A 136 -29.25 1.16 -13.29
N SER A 137 -30.14 2.16 -13.41
CA SER A 137 -31.14 2.41 -12.39
C SER A 137 -32.25 1.36 -12.45
N SER A 138 -32.31 0.49 -11.45
CA SER A 138 -33.20 -0.68 -11.47
C SER A 138 -34.35 -0.61 -10.47
N ALA A 139 -34.41 0.43 -9.62
CA ALA A 139 -35.45 0.59 -8.59
C ALA A 139 -36.88 0.37 -9.13
N THR A 140 -37.71 -0.32 -8.36
CA THR A 140 -39.06 -0.70 -8.82
C THR A 140 -40.00 0.49 -8.89
N SER A 141 -39.82 1.46 -7.98
CA SER A 141 -40.59 2.72 -7.91
C SER A 141 -40.46 3.60 -9.16
N LEU A 142 -39.37 3.46 -9.93
CA LEU A 142 -39.16 4.20 -11.19
C LEU A 142 -39.94 3.64 -12.38
N SER A 143 -40.71 2.56 -12.19
CA SER A 143 -41.45 1.90 -13.28
C SER A 143 -42.78 2.59 -13.63
N ASP A 144 -43.25 3.55 -12.84
CA ASP A 144 -44.53 4.22 -13.09
C ASP A 144 -44.39 5.24 -14.24
N ALA A 145 -44.91 4.87 -15.41
CA ALA A 145 -44.88 5.72 -16.60
C ALA A 145 -45.72 7.00 -16.47
N ASN A 146 -46.66 7.07 -15.52
CA ASN A 146 -47.39 8.31 -15.26
C ASN A 146 -46.52 9.32 -14.50
N GLN A 147 -45.67 8.82 -13.60
CA GLN A 147 -44.74 9.64 -12.83
C GLN A 147 -43.49 10.01 -13.65
N TYR A 148 -43.02 9.09 -14.50
CA TYR A 148 -41.81 9.24 -15.31
C TYR A 148 -42.09 9.04 -16.81
N PRO A 149 -42.89 9.92 -17.44
CA PRO A 149 -43.36 9.74 -18.82
C PRO A 149 -42.26 9.79 -19.88
N THR A 150 -41.05 10.26 -19.58
CA THR A 150 -39.93 10.29 -20.52
C THR A 150 -38.76 9.39 -20.15
N LEU A 151 -38.87 8.65 -19.03
CA LEU A 151 -37.84 7.72 -18.60
C LEU A 151 -37.98 6.40 -19.37
N LEU A 152 -36.85 5.89 -19.85
CA LEU A 152 -36.69 4.55 -20.40
C LEU A 152 -35.50 3.88 -19.74
N ARG A 153 -35.50 2.55 -19.68
CA ARG A 153 -34.45 1.77 -19.02
C ARG A 153 -34.06 0.56 -19.83
N THR A 154 -32.77 0.44 -20.16
CA THR A 154 -32.24 -0.75 -20.83
C THR A 154 -31.98 -1.89 -19.86
N VAL A 155 -31.76 -1.58 -18.57
CA VAL A 155 -31.76 -2.56 -17.48
C VAL A 155 -33.19 -2.89 -17.05
N SER A 156 -33.41 -4.11 -16.55
CA SER A 156 -34.70 -4.49 -15.97
C SER A 156 -34.92 -3.92 -14.57
N SER A 157 -36.19 -3.80 -14.19
CA SER A 157 -36.63 -3.51 -12.82
C SER A 157 -36.16 -4.59 -11.84
N ASP A 158 -35.81 -4.17 -10.61
CA ASP A 158 -35.45 -5.05 -9.49
C ASP A 158 -36.55 -6.04 -9.10
N SER A 159 -37.77 -5.83 -9.58
CA SER A 159 -38.84 -6.83 -9.47
C SER A 159 -38.49 -8.16 -10.13
N VAL A 160 -37.62 -8.15 -11.15
CA VAL A 160 -37.08 -9.36 -11.77
C VAL A 160 -35.94 -9.92 -10.92
N GLN A 161 -35.00 -9.07 -10.49
CA GLN A 161 -33.88 -9.46 -9.64
C GLN A 161 -34.34 -10.12 -8.33
N ALA A 162 -35.31 -9.53 -7.65
CA ALA A 162 -35.92 -10.05 -6.43
C ALA A 162 -36.47 -11.47 -6.62
N LYS A 163 -37.12 -11.73 -7.77
CA LYS A 163 -37.59 -13.08 -8.11
C LYS A 163 -36.43 -14.05 -8.27
N VAL A 164 -35.34 -13.65 -8.92
CA VAL A 164 -34.14 -14.49 -9.09
C VAL A 164 -33.52 -14.80 -7.73
N LEU A 165 -33.30 -13.80 -6.88
CA LEU A 165 -32.72 -13.96 -5.53
C LEU A 165 -33.54 -14.91 -4.66
N VAL A 166 -34.86 -14.75 -4.66
CA VAL A 166 -35.78 -15.65 -3.93
C VAL A 166 -35.82 -17.05 -4.55
N GLN A 167 -35.73 -17.19 -5.87
CA GLN A 167 -35.64 -18.49 -6.53
C GLN A 167 -34.33 -19.22 -6.20
N ILE A 168 -33.21 -18.52 -6.07
CA ILE A 168 -31.94 -19.08 -5.58
C ILE A 168 -32.15 -19.66 -4.17
N ALA A 169 -32.72 -18.87 -3.26
CA ALA A 169 -33.03 -19.33 -1.91
C ALA A 169 -33.97 -20.55 -1.91
N GLN A 170 -35.00 -20.54 -2.75
CA GLN A 170 -35.92 -21.68 -2.91
C GLN A 170 -35.20 -22.93 -3.40
N LYS A 171 -34.33 -22.81 -4.42
CA LYS A 171 -33.58 -23.94 -5.00
C LYS A 171 -32.60 -24.54 -4.00
N LEU A 172 -31.98 -23.70 -3.17
CA LEU A 172 -31.09 -24.09 -2.08
C LEU A 172 -31.84 -24.52 -0.81
N LYS A 173 -33.18 -24.53 -0.86
CA LYS A 173 -34.07 -24.93 0.25
C LYS A 173 -33.91 -24.06 1.51
N TRP A 174 -33.54 -22.80 1.34
CA TRP A 174 -33.51 -21.81 2.41
C TRP A 174 -34.91 -21.27 2.65
N THR A 175 -35.42 -21.46 3.87
CA THR A 175 -36.79 -21.06 4.27
C THR A 175 -36.83 -19.86 5.21
N LEU A 176 -35.69 -19.48 5.79
CA LEU A 176 -35.55 -18.38 6.73
C LEU A 176 -34.36 -17.51 6.32
N LEU A 177 -34.63 -16.25 5.97
CA LEU A 177 -33.60 -15.25 5.64
C LEU A 177 -33.70 -14.03 6.54
N ALA A 178 -32.60 -13.31 6.67
CA ALA A 178 -32.59 -11.91 7.07
C ALA A 178 -32.52 -11.04 5.82
N ALA A 179 -33.31 -9.96 5.76
CA ALA A 179 -33.24 -8.96 4.71
C ALA A 179 -32.75 -7.64 5.30
N VAL A 180 -31.62 -7.16 4.81
CA VAL A 180 -31.07 -5.85 5.16
C VAL A 180 -30.95 -5.02 3.90
N PHE A 181 -31.42 -3.77 3.93
CA PHE A 181 -31.50 -2.93 2.75
C PHE A 181 -31.17 -1.47 3.08
N SER A 182 -30.77 -0.69 2.07
CA SER A 182 -30.53 0.75 2.24
C SER A 182 -31.84 1.53 2.36
N ASP A 183 -31.85 2.60 3.15
CA ASP A 183 -32.99 3.49 3.38
C ASP A 183 -33.19 4.54 2.26
N ASP A 184 -32.79 4.19 1.05
CA ASP A 184 -32.95 4.99 -0.16
C ASP A 184 -33.94 4.35 -1.13
N ILE A 185 -34.22 5.04 -2.24
CA ILE A 185 -35.21 4.59 -3.25
C ILE A 185 -34.84 3.21 -3.82
N TYR A 186 -33.54 2.90 -3.94
CA TYR A 186 -33.07 1.60 -4.42
C TYR A 186 -33.36 0.50 -3.39
N GLY A 187 -32.84 0.63 -2.16
CA GLY A 187 -32.97 -0.39 -1.13
C GLY A 187 -34.41 -0.64 -0.69
N THR A 188 -35.18 0.43 -0.47
CA THR A 188 -36.58 0.33 -0.01
C THR A 188 -37.47 -0.35 -1.05
N SER A 189 -37.41 0.10 -2.32
CA SER A 189 -38.25 -0.46 -3.39
C SER A 189 -37.80 -1.87 -3.81
N GLY A 190 -36.51 -2.19 -3.66
CA GLY A 190 -35.99 -3.54 -3.82
C GLY A 190 -36.45 -4.49 -2.72
N TYR A 191 -36.43 -4.05 -1.46
CA TYR A 191 -36.98 -4.82 -0.34
C TYR A 191 -38.47 -5.15 -0.54
N ASP A 192 -39.28 -4.18 -0.97
CA ASP A 192 -40.71 -4.44 -1.22
C ASP A 192 -40.90 -5.53 -2.29
N ALA A 193 -40.07 -5.52 -3.33
CA ALA A 193 -40.07 -6.56 -4.36
C ALA A 193 -39.61 -7.93 -3.82
N ILE A 194 -38.57 -7.95 -2.98
CA ILE A 194 -38.09 -9.17 -2.31
C ILE A 194 -39.16 -9.74 -1.41
N LYS A 195 -39.79 -8.92 -0.58
CA LYS A 195 -40.87 -9.34 0.31
C LYS A 195 -42.00 -9.99 -0.47
N LYS A 196 -42.48 -9.31 -1.52
CA LYS A 196 -43.53 -9.85 -2.40
C LYS A 196 -43.11 -11.19 -3.05
N ALA A 197 -41.86 -11.30 -3.49
CA ALA A 197 -41.36 -12.53 -4.10
C ALA A 197 -41.22 -13.67 -3.06
N ALA A 198 -40.75 -13.36 -1.84
CA ALA A 198 -40.58 -14.31 -0.75
C ALA A 198 -41.92 -14.84 -0.24
N ASP A 199 -42.91 -13.96 -0.06
CA ASP A 199 -44.29 -14.32 0.32
C ASP A 199 -44.91 -15.27 -0.71
N ALA A 200 -44.66 -15.05 -2.01
CA ALA A 200 -45.15 -15.92 -3.08
C ALA A 200 -44.49 -17.31 -3.14
N LYS A 201 -43.42 -17.53 -2.37
CA LYS A 201 -42.63 -18.78 -2.34
C LYS A 201 -42.54 -19.41 -0.95
N ASP A 202 -43.37 -18.94 -0.01
CA ASP A 202 -43.40 -19.39 1.38
C ASP A 202 -42.03 -19.29 2.10
N ILE A 203 -41.25 -18.26 1.76
CA ILE A 203 -39.96 -17.97 2.39
C ILE A 203 -40.13 -16.90 3.45
N LYS A 204 -39.70 -17.17 4.69
CA LYS A 204 -39.85 -16.25 5.83
C LYS A 204 -38.66 -15.28 5.92
N LEU A 205 -38.96 -13.99 6.02
CA LEU A 205 -37.99 -12.96 6.41
C LEU A 205 -38.04 -12.77 7.92
N GLY A 206 -37.08 -13.37 8.64
CA GLY A 206 -37.03 -13.40 10.11
C GLY A 206 -36.46 -12.13 10.74
N CYS A 207 -35.54 -11.47 10.04
CA CYS A 207 -35.00 -10.16 10.40
C CYS A 207 -35.17 -9.22 9.22
N ILE A 208 -35.67 -8.01 9.48
CA ILE A 208 -35.89 -6.98 8.45
C ILE A 208 -35.34 -5.67 9.00
N MET A 209 -34.30 -5.14 8.39
CA MET A 209 -33.62 -3.93 8.86
C MET A 209 -33.25 -3.01 7.71
N SER A 210 -33.47 -1.70 7.90
CA SER A 210 -32.95 -0.67 7.01
C SER A 210 -31.69 -0.03 7.58
N VAL A 211 -30.79 0.41 6.71
CA VAL A 211 -29.56 1.12 7.05
C VAL A 211 -29.36 2.33 6.14
N LYS A 212 -28.63 3.34 6.63
CA LYS A 212 -28.32 4.52 5.83
C LYS A 212 -27.46 4.16 4.62
N ALA A 213 -27.85 4.62 3.45
CA ALA A 213 -27.11 4.39 2.20
C ALA A 213 -25.68 4.98 2.23
N ASP A 214 -25.40 5.96 3.08
CA ASP A 214 -24.06 6.54 3.27
C ASP A 214 -23.14 5.70 4.19
N GLY A 215 -23.64 4.60 4.74
CA GLY A 215 -22.91 3.72 5.65
C GLY A 215 -22.73 4.28 7.07
N SER A 216 -23.38 5.39 7.43
CA SER A 216 -23.25 6.02 8.76
C SER A 216 -24.09 5.36 9.86
N SER A 217 -24.95 4.39 9.51
CA SER A 217 -25.78 3.70 10.48
C SER A 217 -24.99 2.90 11.51
N SER A 218 -25.47 2.89 12.75
CA SER A 218 -25.03 1.90 13.74
C SER A 218 -25.35 0.50 13.24
N THR A 219 -24.37 -0.39 13.31
CA THR A 219 -24.51 -1.78 12.84
C THR A 219 -25.01 -2.72 13.93
N GLU A 220 -25.06 -2.28 15.20
CA GLU A 220 -25.54 -3.11 16.31
C GLU A 220 -27.00 -3.57 16.15
N PRO A 221 -27.97 -2.72 15.76
CA PRO A 221 -29.35 -3.15 15.56
C PRO A 221 -29.49 -4.25 14.50
N VAL A 222 -28.71 -4.16 13.41
CA VAL A 222 -28.68 -5.18 12.36
C VAL A 222 -28.16 -6.50 12.92
N LYS A 223 -27.04 -6.45 13.64
CA LYS A 223 -26.43 -7.63 14.28
C LYS A 223 -27.38 -8.31 15.27
N SER A 224 -28.02 -7.54 16.15
CA SER A 224 -28.98 -8.08 17.13
C SER A 224 -30.17 -8.75 16.43
N CYS A 225 -30.75 -8.08 15.43
CA CYS A 225 -31.88 -8.61 14.68
C CYS A 225 -31.54 -9.93 13.96
N ILE A 226 -30.37 -10.02 13.33
CA ILE A 226 -29.90 -11.25 12.68
C ILE A 226 -29.78 -12.38 13.70
N LEU A 227 -29.12 -12.14 14.84
CA LEU A 227 -28.93 -13.15 15.90
C LEU A 227 -30.27 -13.61 16.51
N GLU A 228 -31.18 -12.68 16.80
CA GLU A 228 -32.50 -12.98 17.36
C GLU A 228 -33.36 -13.80 16.38
N SER A 229 -33.28 -13.49 15.08
CA SER A 229 -34.01 -14.22 14.05
C SER A 229 -33.46 -15.62 13.79
N LYS A 230 -32.20 -15.90 14.18
CA LYS A 230 -31.46 -17.13 13.87
C LYS A 230 -31.30 -17.40 12.36
N ALA A 231 -31.45 -16.38 11.52
CA ALA A 231 -31.22 -16.50 10.09
C ALA A 231 -29.74 -16.76 9.81
N LYS A 232 -29.46 -17.80 9.02
CA LYS A 232 -28.10 -18.15 8.55
C LYS A 232 -27.78 -17.58 7.17
N VAL A 233 -28.81 -17.08 6.49
CA VAL A 233 -28.69 -16.47 5.17
C VAL A 233 -29.13 -15.03 5.27
N VAL A 234 -28.24 -14.12 4.87
CA VAL A 234 -28.47 -12.68 4.95
C VAL A 234 -28.47 -12.10 3.54
N LEU A 235 -29.63 -11.65 3.09
CA LEU A 235 -29.80 -10.94 1.83
C LEU A 235 -29.53 -9.45 2.06
N LEU A 236 -28.50 -8.92 1.41
CA LEU A 236 -28.13 -7.51 1.46
C LEU A 236 -28.50 -6.84 0.13
N PHE A 237 -29.54 -5.99 0.17
CA PHE A 237 -30.02 -5.24 -0.98
C PHE A 237 -29.73 -3.75 -0.79
N MET A 238 -28.50 -3.34 -1.11
CA MET A 238 -27.97 -2.02 -0.79
C MET A 238 -26.75 -1.70 -1.67
N ASN A 239 -26.26 -0.47 -1.61
CA ASN A 239 -25.04 -0.05 -2.30
C ASN A 239 -23.76 -0.62 -1.64
N GLU A 240 -22.64 -0.48 -2.34
CA GLU A 240 -21.32 -0.99 -1.94
C GLU A 240 -20.82 -0.38 -0.62
N ILE A 241 -21.11 0.89 -0.36
CA ILE A 241 -20.66 1.60 0.84
C ILE A 241 -21.33 1.02 2.09
N SER A 242 -22.65 0.90 2.07
CA SER A 242 -23.41 0.35 3.19
C SER A 242 -23.16 -1.15 3.39
N ALA A 243 -23.04 -1.91 2.30
CA ALA A 243 -22.67 -3.33 2.35
C ALA A 243 -21.31 -3.51 3.03
N GLY A 244 -20.29 -2.75 2.61
CA GLY A 244 -18.94 -2.80 3.18
C GLY A 244 -18.91 -2.54 4.69
N THR A 245 -19.68 -1.56 5.17
CA THR A 245 -19.80 -1.25 6.60
C THR A 245 -20.41 -2.41 7.39
N ILE A 246 -21.47 -3.04 6.89
CA ILE A 246 -22.15 -4.16 7.56
C ILE A 246 -21.25 -5.40 7.61
N ILE A 247 -20.68 -5.77 6.46
CA ILE A 247 -19.81 -6.95 6.32
C ILE A 247 -18.58 -6.80 7.23
N THR A 248 -17.91 -5.65 7.20
CA THR A 248 -16.72 -5.37 8.03
C THR A 248 -17.05 -5.41 9.53
N SER A 249 -18.24 -4.94 9.92
CA SER A 249 -18.67 -4.97 11.32
C SER A 249 -19.00 -6.38 11.81
N MET A 250 -19.59 -7.21 10.95
CA MET A 250 -19.96 -8.59 11.27
C MET A 250 -18.76 -9.52 11.29
N SER A 251 -17.79 -9.36 10.38
CA SER A 251 -16.65 -10.27 10.24
C SER A 251 -15.75 -10.35 11.49
N ARG A 252 -15.79 -9.32 12.34
CA ARG A 252 -14.99 -9.25 13.59
C ARG A 252 -15.57 -10.07 14.74
N ARG A 253 -16.71 -10.73 14.54
CA ARG A 253 -17.46 -11.41 15.60
C ARG A 253 -17.62 -12.90 15.28
N PRO A 254 -17.26 -13.81 16.23
CA PRO A 254 -17.33 -15.25 16.01
C PRO A 254 -18.76 -15.77 15.78
N GLU A 255 -19.78 -15.07 16.29
CA GLU A 255 -21.19 -15.47 16.20
C GLU A 255 -21.71 -15.47 14.75
N PHE A 256 -21.06 -14.74 13.85
CA PHE A 256 -21.48 -14.58 12.46
C PHE A 256 -20.72 -15.45 11.47
N GLN A 257 -19.71 -16.22 11.90
CA GLN A 257 -18.81 -17.00 11.00
C GLN A 257 -19.52 -18.06 10.14
N ASP A 258 -20.74 -18.44 10.52
CA ASP A 258 -21.59 -19.41 9.81
C ASP A 258 -22.77 -18.71 9.13
N ILE A 259 -22.50 -17.58 8.47
CA ILE A 259 -23.48 -16.83 7.66
C ILE A 259 -23.10 -16.89 6.19
N THR A 260 -24.10 -17.10 5.35
CA THR A 260 -23.99 -16.94 3.89
C THR A 260 -24.68 -15.66 3.46
N PHE A 261 -24.00 -14.82 2.67
CA PHE A 261 -24.63 -13.64 2.10
C PHE A 261 -25.24 -13.92 0.73
N ILE A 262 -26.36 -13.24 0.47
CA ILE A 262 -26.91 -13.06 -0.88
C ILE A 262 -26.76 -11.59 -1.26
N ALA A 263 -26.00 -11.32 -2.31
CA ALA A 263 -25.66 -9.99 -2.79
C ALA A 263 -26.58 -9.50 -3.92
N SER A 264 -26.97 -8.22 -3.88
CA SER A 264 -27.55 -7.52 -5.03
C SER A 264 -26.49 -7.21 -6.08
N ASP A 265 -26.92 -6.91 -7.30
CA ASP A 265 -26.08 -6.52 -8.44
C ASP A 265 -25.30 -5.21 -8.22
N ALA A 266 -25.71 -4.41 -7.24
CA ALA A 266 -24.98 -3.22 -6.83
C ALA A 266 -23.56 -3.52 -6.31
N TRP A 267 -23.26 -4.74 -5.86
CA TRP A 267 -21.92 -5.09 -5.37
C TRP A 267 -21.48 -6.55 -5.67
N ALA A 268 -22.39 -7.42 -6.14
CA ALA A 268 -22.07 -8.80 -6.52
C ALA A 268 -21.07 -8.92 -7.68
N GLY A 269 -21.08 -7.96 -8.61
CA GLY A 269 -20.24 -7.96 -9.82
C GLY A 269 -18.94 -7.18 -9.70
N PHE A 270 -18.55 -6.73 -8.49
CA PHE A 270 -17.33 -5.94 -8.32
C PHE A 270 -16.09 -6.82 -8.50
N VAL A 271 -15.22 -6.38 -9.41
CA VAL A 271 -13.95 -7.08 -9.73
C VAL A 271 -12.96 -7.12 -8.56
N SER A 272 -13.18 -6.28 -7.54
CA SER A 272 -12.31 -6.13 -6.38
C SER A 272 -13.18 -5.90 -5.15
N VAL A 273 -13.51 -6.98 -4.43
CA VAL A 273 -14.28 -6.93 -3.17
C VAL A 273 -13.59 -6.05 -2.12
N ASP A 274 -12.27 -5.97 -2.21
CA ASP A 274 -11.41 -5.12 -1.39
C ASP A 274 -11.55 -3.61 -1.66
N SER A 275 -12.21 -3.21 -2.76
CA SER A 275 -12.47 -1.79 -3.03
C SER A 275 -13.51 -1.19 -2.08
N PHE A 276 -14.36 -2.02 -1.46
CA PHE A 276 -15.43 -1.55 -0.56
C PHE A 276 -15.46 -2.28 0.79
N VAL A 277 -14.86 -3.48 0.91
CA VAL A 277 -14.74 -4.20 2.19
C VAL A 277 -13.32 -4.04 2.77
N LYS A 278 -13.23 -3.63 4.05
CA LYS A 278 -11.95 -3.35 4.69
C LYS A 278 -11.45 -4.53 5.52
N GLY A 279 -10.36 -5.14 5.04
CA GLY A 279 -9.53 -6.07 5.81
C GLY A 279 -9.70 -7.52 5.38
N LYS A 280 -8.58 -8.26 5.44
CA LYS A 280 -8.50 -9.63 4.95
C LYS A 280 -9.57 -10.52 5.58
N TYR A 281 -9.76 -10.45 6.90
CA TYR A 281 -10.83 -11.21 7.58
C TYR A 281 -12.22 -10.89 7.05
N SER A 282 -12.50 -9.63 6.71
CA SER A 282 -13.80 -9.21 6.18
C SER A 282 -14.01 -9.66 4.74
N VAL A 283 -12.92 -9.77 3.98
CA VAL A 283 -12.93 -10.33 2.63
C VAL A 283 -13.14 -11.84 2.72
N ASP A 284 -12.32 -12.60 3.46
CA ASP A 284 -12.46 -14.05 3.66
C ASP A 284 -13.86 -14.43 4.17
N PHE A 285 -14.47 -13.58 5.00
CA PHE A 285 -15.83 -13.73 5.52
C PHE A 285 -16.92 -13.73 4.43
N LEU A 286 -16.65 -13.19 3.24
CA LEU A 286 -17.55 -13.23 2.10
C LEU A 286 -17.38 -14.48 1.23
N SER A 287 -16.35 -15.30 1.47
CA SER A 287 -16.08 -16.47 0.64
C SER A 287 -17.27 -17.43 0.62
N GLY A 288 -17.68 -17.85 -0.58
CA GLY A 288 -18.85 -18.70 -0.79
C GLY A 288 -20.20 -17.97 -0.76
N SER A 289 -20.20 -16.64 -0.63
CA SER A 289 -21.42 -15.84 -0.80
C SER A 289 -21.90 -15.86 -2.24
N LEU A 290 -23.21 -15.76 -2.45
CA LEU A 290 -23.84 -15.76 -3.76
C LEU A 290 -24.34 -14.37 -4.12
N GLY A 291 -24.36 -14.06 -5.41
CA GLY A 291 -24.91 -12.82 -5.92
C GLY A 291 -25.49 -12.99 -7.31
N VAL A 292 -26.11 -11.92 -7.82
CA VAL A 292 -26.62 -11.87 -9.19
C VAL A 292 -26.13 -10.63 -9.88
N VAL A 293 -25.84 -10.73 -11.18
CA VAL A 293 -25.47 -9.59 -12.03
C VAL A 293 -26.31 -9.63 -13.31
N PRO A 294 -26.70 -8.47 -13.87
CA PRO A 294 -27.35 -8.42 -15.18
C PRO A 294 -26.44 -9.03 -16.24
N SER A 295 -26.98 -9.88 -17.11
CA SER A 295 -26.15 -10.58 -18.10
C SER A 295 -25.73 -9.64 -19.24
N ALA A 296 -24.42 -9.57 -19.50
CA ALA A 296 -23.83 -8.62 -20.46
C ALA A 296 -23.97 -9.04 -21.93
N GLY A 297 -24.40 -10.26 -22.22
CA GLY A 297 -24.45 -10.81 -23.59
C GLY A 297 -23.08 -10.78 -24.27
N ASN A 298 -23.02 -10.36 -25.54
CA ASN A 298 -21.76 -10.28 -26.29
C ASN A 298 -21.06 -8.92 -26.06
N ILE A 299 -19.92 -8.96 -25.37
CA ILE A 299 -19.06 -7.79 -25.09
C ILE A 299 -17.75 -7.77 -25.89
N ASP A 300 -17.56 -8.68 -26.86
CA ASP A 300 -16.31 -8.80 -27.63
C ASP A 300 -15.93 -7.51 -28.35
N PHE A 301 -16.92 -6.72 -28.77
CA PHE A 301 -16.68 -5.44 -29.43
C PHE A 301 -15.88 -4.47 -28.54
N PHE A 302 -16.12 -4.49 -27.23
CA PHE A 302 -15.43 -3.62 -26.29
C PHE A 302 -13.93 -3.91 -26.16
N ARG A 303 -13.49 -5.12 -26.56
CA ARG A 303 -12.08 -5.52 -26.64
C ARG A 303 -11.27 -4.65 -27.60
N ASN A 304 -11.91 -3.90 -28.49
CA ASN A 304 -11.23 -2.95 -29.39
C ASN A 304 -11.16 -1.51 -28.83
N CYS A 305 -11.87 -1.24 -27.73
CA CYS A 305 -12.00 0.09 -27.13
C CYS A 305 -11.22 0.20 -25.82
N PHE A 306 -11.42 -0.73 -24.88
CA PHE A 306 -10.80 -0.65 -23.55
C PHE A 306 -9.28 -0.77 -23.54
N PRO A 307 -8.60 -1.51 -24.45
CA PRO A 307 -7.14 -1.50 -24.52
C PRO A 307 -6.52 -0.13 -24.84
N LYS A 308 -7.32 0.82 -25.33
CA LYS A 308 -6.85 2.18 -25.61
C LYS A 308 -6.87 3.06 -24.38
N LEU A 309 -7.55 2.70 -23.30
CA LEU A 309 -7.52 3.48 -22.07
C LEU A 309 -6.12 3.40 -21.45
N THR A 310 -5.58 4.54 -21.05
CA THR A 310 -4.33 4.64 -20.30
C THR A 310 -4.47 5.73 -19.23
N PRO A 311 -3.64 5.70 -18.16
CA PRO A 311 -3.63 6.76 -17.16
C PRO A 311 -3.29 8.14 -17.73
N GLN A 312 -2.72 8.21 -18.93
CA GLN A 312 -2.36 9.46 -19.59
C GLN A 312 -3.51 10.08 -20.38
N ASN A 313 -4.37 9.24 -20.97
CA ASN A 313 -5.49 9.71 -21.79
C ASN A 313 -6.81 9.76 -21.03
N THR A 314 -6.85 9.27 -19.79
CA THR A 314 -8.03 9.26 -18.95
C THR A 314 -7.92 10.37 -17.91
N ASN A 315 -8.73 11.43 -18.06
CA ASN A 315 -8.83 12.52 -17.10
C ASN A 315 -9.79 12.15 -15.95
N TYR A 316 -9.44 11.12 -15.17
CA TYR A 316 -10.19 10.66 -14.00
C TYR A 316 -9.18 10.38 -12.86
N SER A 317 -9.32 11.10 -11.75
CA SER A 317 -8.33 11.12 -10.66
C SER A 317 -8.11 9.75 -10.02
N ALA A 318 -9.16 8.92 -9.93
CA ALA A 318 -9.07 7.57 -9.36
C ALA A 318 -8.69 6.49 -10.41
N PHE A 319 -8.47 6.86 -11.68
CA PHE A 319 -8.09 5.90 -12.72
C PHE A 319 -6.71 5.30 -12.47
N GLY A 320 -5.80 6.09 -11.89
CA GLY A 320 -4.46 5.62 -11.54
C GLY A 320 -4.51 4.45 -10.56
N GLY A 321 -5.25 4.59 -9.46
CA GLY A 321 -5.41 3.52 -8.48
C GLY A 321 -6.10 2.27 -9.06
N LEU A 322 -7.11 2.45 -9.93
CA LEU A 322 -7.76 1.35 -10.64
C LEU A 322 -6.78 0.58 -11.55
N TRP A 323 -5.93 1.30 -12.28
CA TRP A 323 -4.89 0.72 -13.15
C TRP A 323 -3.89 -0.12 -12.35
N GLU A 324 -3.36 0.46 -11.27
CA GLU A 324 -2.43 -0.20 -10.37
C GLU A 324 -3.00 -1.48 -9.76
N ASN A 325 -4.26 -1.45 -9.33
CA ASN A 325 -4.91 -2.60 -8.71
C ASN A 325 -5.22 -3.70 -9.74
N THR A 326 -5.69 -3.32 -10.93
CA THR A 326 -6.04 -4.30 -11.97
C THR A 326 -4.80 -5.01 -12.53
N PHE A 327 -3.71 -4.28 -12.72
CA PHE A 327 -2.49 -4.84 -13.26
C PHE A 327 -1.47 -5.26 -12.20
N ASN A 328 -1.78 -5.03 -10.92
CA ASN A 328 -0.95 -5.30 -9.75
C ASN A 328 0.45 -4.68 -9.89
N CYS A 329 0.48 -3.38 -10.20
CA CYS A 329 1.69 -2.60 -10.47
C CYS A 329 1.60 -1.20 -9.84
N VAL A 330 2.70 -0.44 -9.82
CA VAL A 330 2.72 0.95 -9.32
C VAL A 330 2.88 1.93 -10.47
N LEU A 331 2.04 2.96 -10.53
CA LEU A 331 2.21 4.11 -11.40
C LEU A 331 3.20 5.07 -10.76
N GLN A 332 4.48 4.79 -11.00
CA GLN A 332 5.59 5.53 -10.42
C GLN A 332 5.57 7.03 -10.77
N SER A 333 5.81 7.88 -9.77
CA SER A 333 6.16 9.29 -9.96
C SER A 333 7.67 9.45 -10.06
N ASP A 334 8.18 10.57 -10.59
CA ASP A 334 9.63 10.81 -10.76
C ASP A 334 10.44 10.78 -9.43
N GLN A 335 9.79 10.65 -8.27
CA GLN A 335 10.40 10.67 -6.93
C GLN A 335 10.49 9.29 -6.24
N ASP A 336 9.96 8.23 -6.84
CA ASP A 336 9.89 6.90 -6.21
C ASP A 336 11.14 6.03 -6.51
N PRO A 337 11.54 5.09 -5.64
CA PRO A 337 12.70 4.22 -5.83
C PRO A 337 12.58 3.31 -7.07
N PRO A 338 13.69 2.92 -7.72
CA PRO A 338 13.65 2.19 -8.99
C PRO A 338 13.12 0.76 -8.80
N LEU A 339 11.86 0.54 -9.15
CA LEU A 339 11.26 -0.78 -9.31
C LEU A 339 11.54 -1.32 -10.74
N PRO A 340 11.59 -2.63 -10.96
CA PRO A 340 11.65 -3.19 -12.32
C PRO A 340 10.33 -2.94 -13.06
N LYS A 341 10.38 -2.79 -14.39
CA LYS A 341 9.15 -2.73 -15.21
C LYS A 341 8.45 -4.09 -15.20
N CYS A 342 7.12 -4.10 -15.15
CA CYS A 342 6.37 -5.36 -15.23
C CYS A 342 6.62 -6.05 -16.59
N ASP A 343 6.91 -7.35 -16.57
CA ASP A 343 7.04 -8.15 -17.79
C ASP A 343 5.65 -8.54 -18.30
N PRO A 344 5.27 -8.18 -19.53
CA PRO A 344 3.96 -8.50 -20.11
C PRO A 344 3.72 -10.00 -20.32
N ASN A 345 4.75 -10.86 -20.30
CA ASN A 345 4.66 -12.29 -20.61
C ASN A 345 4.77 -13.23 -19.39
N LEU A 346 4.93 -12.68 -18.18
CA LEU A 346 5.00 -13.47 -16.94
C LEU A 346 3.64 -13.44 -16.23
N ASP A 347 2.93 -14.57 -16.26
CA ASP A 347 1.75 -14.85 -15.41
C ASP A 347 2.10 -14.96 -13.91
N ASN A 348 3.36 -14.75 -13.52
CA ASN A 348 3.82 -14.69 -12.12
C ASN A 348 3.49 -13.35 -11.44
N ARG A 349 2.31 -12.78 -11.71
CA ARG A 349 1.76 -11.71 -10.87
C ARG A 349 1.22 -12.36 -9.60
N GLN A 350 2.07 -12.54 -8.59
CA GLN A 350 1.61 -12.94 -7.26
C GLN A 350 0.60 -11.90 -6.78
N LYS A 351 -0.69 -12.28 -6.76
CA LYS A 351 -1.82 -11.46 -6.30
C LYS A 351 -1.46 -10.85 -4.94
N GLY A 352 -1.41 -9.52 -4.86
CA GLY A 352 -1.18 -8.78 -3.62
C GLY A 352 0.20 -8.14 -3.44
N THR A 353 1.15 -8.31 -4.38
CA THR A 353 2.44 -7.59 -4.34
C THR A 353 2.63 -6.69 -5.57
N LYS A 354 2.58 -5.36 -5.38
CA LYS A 354 2.86 -4.36 -6.43
C LYS A 354 4.39 -4.21 -6.65
N ASN A 355 5.04 -5.28 -7.08
CA ASN A 355 6.52 -5.38 -7.13
C ASN A 355 7.16 -4.80 -8.40
N CYS A 356 6.37 -4.18 -9.28
CA CYS A 356 6.85 -3.69 -10.57
C CYS A 356 6.12 -2.40 -11.00
N ILE A 357 6.78 -1.63 -11.86
CA ILE A 357 6.24 -0.39 -12.43
C ILE A 357 5.29 -0.73 -13.57
N CYS A 358 4.11 -0.11 -13.56
CA CYS A 358 3.20 -0.16 -14.71
C CYS A 358 3.90 0.45 -15.94
N THR A 359 3.99 -0.33 -17.01
CA THR A 359 4.52 0.10 -18.31
C THR A 359 3.63 1.14 -18.99
N ARG A 360 2.38 1.28 -18.53
CA ARG A 360 1.32 2.11 -19.12
C ARG A 360 0.86 1.63 -20.51
N ASN A 361 1.32 0.44 -20.91
CA ASN A 361 0.94 -0.26 -22.12
C ASN A 361 0.12 -1.53 -21.80
N GLU A 362 -0.19 -1.78 -20.53
CA GLU A 362 -1.09 -2.85 -20.14
C GLU A 362 -2.46 -2.66 -20.79
N GLN A 363 -3.11 -3.76 -21.16
CA GLN A 363 -4.39 -3.74 -21.86
C GLN A 363 -5.47 -4.39 -21.04
N PHE A 364 -6.62 -3.73 -20.97
CA PHE A 364 -7.83 -4.32 -20.41
C PHE A 364 -8.50 -5.16 -21.49
N ASN A 365 -8.39 -6.48 -21.35
CA ASN A 365 -8.91 -7.41 -22.33
C ASN A 365 -10.43 -7.54 -22.26
N ASP A 366 -11.05 -7.42 -21.09
CA ASP A 366 -12.50 -7.44 -20.91
C ASP A 366 -12.94 -6.34 -19.93
N PRO A 367 -14.12 -5.71 -20.13
CA PRO A 367 -14.67 -4.77 -19.16
C PRO A 367 -14.97 -5.46 -17.82
N PRO A 368 -14.67 -4.81 -16.70
CA PRO A 368 -14.91 -5.38 -15.38
C PRO A 368 -16.40 -5.38 -14.97
N ASP A 369 -17.22 -4.49 -15.55
CA ASP A 369 -18.63 -4.35 -15.19
C ASP A 369 -19.53 -4.78 -16.36
N PRO A 370 -20.44 -5.76 -16.18
CA PRO A 370 -21.39 -6.17 -17.21
C PRO A 370 -22.35 -5.04 -17.64
N LYS A 371 -22.54 -4.00 -16.81
CA LYS A 371 -23.42 -2.86 -17.09
C LYS A 371 -22.97 -2.02 -18.30
N VAL A 372 -21.72 -2.15 -18.75
CA VAL A 372 -21.24 -1.50 -19.98
C VAL A 372 -22.04 -1.91 -21.22
N ALA A 373 -22.56 -3.14 -21.26
CA ALA A 373 -23.38 -3.62 -22.37
C ALA A 373 -24.72 -2.85 -22.45
N TYR A 374 -25.30 -2.53 -21.31
CA TYR A 374 -26.57 -1.79 -21.23
C TYR A 374 -26.43 -0.31 -21.60
N VAL A 375 -25.24 0.27 -21.39
CA VAL A 375 -24.89 1.61 -21.90
C VAL A 375 -24.87 1.60 -23.43
N PHE A 376 -24.23 0.60 -24.03
CA PHE A 376 -24.21 0.44 -25.48
C PHE A 376 -25.63 0.31 -26.02
N ASP A 377 -26.45 -0.54 -25.43
CA ASP A 377 -27.83 -0.74 -25.87
C ASP A 377 -28.64 0.57 -25.81
N ALA A 378 -28.40 1.41 -24.79
CA ALA A 378 -29.06 2.71 -24.69
C ALA A 378 -28.66 3.65 -25.84
N VAL A 379 -27.36 3.75 -26.14
CA VAL A 379 -26.84 4.58 -27.24
C VAL A 379 -27.35 4.05 -28.58
N TYR A 380 -27.28 2.73 -28.76
CA TYR A 380 -27.71 2.06 -29.99
C TYR A 380 -29.21 2.20 -30.22
N GLY A 381 -30.02 2.16 -29.16
CA GLY A 381 -31.46 2.44 -29.22
C GLY A 381 -31.76 3.86 -29.73
N VAL A 382 -31.04 4.87 -29.25
CA VAL A 382 -31.18 6.25 -29.75
C VAL A 382 -30.80 6.34 -31.23
N ALA A 383 -29.69 5.69 -31.63
CA ALA A 383 -29.27 5.68 -33.03
C ALA A 383 -30.29 5.01 -33.95
N ASN A 384 -30.86 3.88 -33.53
CA ASN A 384 -31.91 3.19 -34.29
C ASN A 384 -33.19 4.03 -34.37
N ALA A 385 -33.54 4.75 -33.29
CA ALA A 385 -34.67 5.68 -33.30
C ALA A 385 -34.49 6.85 -34.25
N LEU A 386 -33.30 7.46 -34.26
CA LEU A 386 -32.98 8.51 -35.22
C LEU A 386 -32.97 7.97 -36.65
N HIS A 387 -32.42 6.78 -36.87
CA HIS A 387 -32.38 6.14 -38.19
C HIS A 387 -33.78 5.80 -38.69
N TYR A 388 -34.65 5.28 -37.82
CA TYR A 388 -36.05 5.02 -38.13
C TYR A 388 -36.78 6.31 -38.53
N ILE A 389 -36.60 7.40 -37.77
CA ILE A 389 -37.19 8.69 -38.11
C ILE A 389 -36.69 9.18 -39.46
N GLN A 390 -35.38 9.10 -39.72
CA GLN A 390 -34.80 9.51 -41.00
C GLN A 390 -35.33 8.68 -42.17
N TYR A 391 -35.44 7.36 -42.00
CA TYR A 391 -36.00 6.48 -43.01
C TYR A 391 -37.47 6.83 -43.32
N GLN A 392 -38.29 7.08 -42.30
CA GLN A 392 -39.67 7.53 -42.48
C GLN A 392 -39.74 8.87 -43.23
N CYS A 393 -38.83 9.81 -42.92
CA CYS A 393 -38.72 11.08 -43.64
C CYS A 393 -38.42 10.89 -45.14
N ASP A 394 -37.48 10.00 -45.47
CA ASP A 394 -37.05 9.74 -46.85
C ASP A 394 -38.16 9.08 -47.69
N VAL A 395 -38.91 8.15 -47.08
CA VAL A 395 -40.02 7.45 -47.73
C VAL A 395 -41.22 8.37 -47.99
N LEU A 396 -41.54 9.26 -47.04
CA LEU A 396 -42.73 10.13 -47.12
C LEU A 396 -42.55 11.36 -48.04
N ARG A 397 -41.33 11.63 -48.56
CA ARG A 397 -41.00 12.70 -49.54
C ARG A 397 -41.61 14.08 -49.26
N SER A 398 -41.80 14.43 -47.99
CA SER A 398 -42.18 15.80 -47.57
C SER A 398 -40.92 16.62 -47.33
N ALA A 399 -40.45 17.31 -48.37
CA ALA A 399 -39.14 17.97 -48.42
C ALA A 399 -38.94 19.15 -47.44
N ASN A 400 -40.00 19.66 -46.79
CA ASN A 400 -39.91 20.90 -46.01
C ASN A 400 -40.07 20.73 -44.49
N PHE A 401 -40.32 19.52 -43.97
CA PHE A 401 -40.65 19.33 -42.55
C PHE A 401 -39.91 18.20 -41.82
N CYS A 402 -38.99 17.49 -42.47
CA CYS A 402 -38.39 16.26 -41.91
C CYS A 402 -36.86 16.32 -41.95
N SER A 403 -36.28 17.30 -41.25
CA SER A 403 -34.83 17.37 -41.04
C SER A 403 -34.48 16.80 -39.68
N LEU A 404 -33.44 15.97 -39.61
CA LEU A 404 -32.85 15.57 -38.33
C LEU A 404 -32.45 16.78 -37.47
N LYS A 405 -32.19 17.94 -38.09
CA LYS A 405 -31.87 19.21 -37.40
C LYS A 405 -33.06 19.81 -36.63
N SER A 406 -34.29 19.39 -36.93
CA SER A 406 -35.52 19.89 -36.29
C SER A 406 -36.21 18.86 -35.40
N ILE A 407 -35.55 17.74 -35.08
CA ILE A 407 -36.13 16.71 -34.20
C ILE A 407 -36.26 17.22 -32.77
N THR A 408 -37.40 16.94 -32.16
CA THR A 408 -37.64 17.19 -30.72
C THR A 408 -37.47 15.90 -29.92
N GLY A 409 -37.18 16.04 -28.62
CA GLY A 409 -37.14 14.89 -27.70
C GLY A 409 -38.42 14.07 -27.70
N GLN A 410 -39.58 14.71 -27.91
CA GLN A 410 -40.87 14.01 -27.96
C GLN A 410 -40.98 13.09 -29.18
N ASN A 411 -40.53 13.52 -30.37
CA ASN A 411 -40.50 12.67 -31.56
C ASN A 411 -39.60 11.46 -31.35
N LEU A 412 -38.43 11.69 -30.74
CA LEU A 412 -37.47 10.64 -30.44
C LEU A 412 -38.01 9.64 -29.40
N LEU A 413 -38.70 10.12 -28.38
CA LEU A 413 -39.34 9.28 -27.36
C LEU A 413 -40.43 8.37 -27.96
N MET A 414 -41.23 8.88 -28.90
CA MET A 414 -42.23 8.06 -29.59
C MET A 414 -41.56 6.95 -30.40
N ALA A 415 -40.53 7.29 -31.19
CA ALA A 415 -39.78 6.30 -31.97
C ALA A 415 -39.13 5.23 -31.06
N LEU A 416 -38.50 5.65 -29.95
CA LEU A 416 -37.90 4.72 -29.00
C LEU A 416 -38.91 3.71 -28.43
N ARG A 417 -40.16 4.12 -28.18
CA ARG A 417 -41.21 3.22 -27.65
C ARG A 417 -41.75 2.24 -28.66
N GLU A 418 -41.77 2.60 -29.94
CA GLU A 418 -42.27 1.73 -31.01
C GLU A 418 -41.23 0.72 -31.50
N LEU A 419 -39.94 1.05 -31.33
CA LEU A 419 -38.86 0.25 -31.88
C LEU A 419 -38.61 -1.05 -31.11
N GLN A 420 -38.26 -2.07 -31.89
CA GLN A 420 -37.58 -3.27 -31.43
C GLN A 420 -36.25 -3.37 -32.17
N TYR A 421 -35.16 -3.56 -31.42
CA TYR A 421 -33.82 -3.68 -32.00
C TYR A 421 -33.00 -4.74 -31.26
N PHE A 422 -32.02 -5.31 -31.96
CA PHE A 422 -31.10 -6.29 -31.39
C PHE A 422 -29.85 -5.58 -30.87
N GLY A 423 -29.69 -5.56 -29.55
CA GLY A 423 -28.53 -5.00 -28.85
C GLY A 423 -27.51 -6.07 -28.43
N ASN A 424 -26.52 -5.68 -27.63
CA ASN A 424 -25.53 -6.60 -27.07
C ASN A 424 -26.15 -7.56 -26.06
N THR A 425 -27.15 -7.10 -25.31
CA THR A 425 -27.84 -7.92 -24.30
C THR A 425 -29.08 -8.64 -24.87
N GLY A 426 -29.17 -8.78 -26.20
CA GLY A 426 -30.26 -9.44 -26.92
C GLY A 426 -31.33 -8.48 -27.45
N ASP A 427 -32.55 -8.98 -27.63
CA ASP A 427 -33.67 -8.15 -28.10
C ASP A 427 -34.05 -7.08 -27.07
N ILE A 428 -34.13 -5.83 -27.53
CA ILE A 428 -34.57 -4.68 -26.75
C ILE A 428 -35.88 -4.15 -27.32
N GLN A 429 -36.89 -4.08 -26.46
CA GLN A 429 -38.16 -3.41 -26.69
C GLN A 429 -38.60 -2.79 -25.37
N PHE A 430 -39.12 -1.56 -25.39
CA PHE A 430 -39.62 -0.91 -24.19
C PHE A 430 -41.11 -1.16 -24.00
N ASP A 431 -41.51 -1.48 -22.77
CA ASP A 431 -42.88 -1.55 -22.30
C ASP A 431 -43.05 -0.54 -21.15
N GLY A 432 -43.67 0.60 -21.47
CA GLY A 432 -43.70 1.77 -20.60
C GLY A 432 -42.30 2.34 -20.37
N VAL A 433 -41.81 2.25 -19.13
CA VAL A 433 -40.46 2.69 -18.72
C VAL A 433 -39.43 1.57 -18.87
N ASN A 434 -39.86 0.31 -18.80
CA ASN A 434 -38.97 -0.83 -18.63
C ASN A 434 -38.68 -1.51 -19.95
N ARG A 435 -37.48 -2.09 -20.06
CA ARG A 435 -37.21 -3.12 -21.05
C ARG A 435 -38.12 -4.35 -20.85
N LYS A 436 -38.54 -4.95 -21.96
CA LYS A 436 -39.15 -6.28 -22.02
C LYS A 436 -38.09 -7.38 -22.03
N GLY A 437 -38.19 -8.30 -21.07
CA GLY A 437 -37.28 -9.43 -20.92
C GLY A 437 -35.91 -9.04 -20.33
N SER A 438 -35.34 -9.92 -19.52
CA SER A 438 -33.98 -9.77 -19.01
C SER A 438 -33.40 -11.10 -18.56
N SER A 439 -32.09 -11.14 -18.35
CA SER A 439 -31.37 -12.31 -17.87
C SER A 439 -30.33 -11.88 -16.85
N TYR A 440 -30.09 -12.74 -15.87
CA TYR A 440 -29.14 -12.53 -14.79
C TYR A 440 -28.19 -13.72 -14.72
N ASP A 441 -26.92 -13.43 -14.53
CA ASP A 441 -25.90 -14.43 -14.22
C ASP A 441 -25.76 -14.54 -12.70
N ILE A 442 -25.64 -15.78 -12.22
CA ILE A 442 -25.42 -16.07 -10.79
C ILE A 442 -23.91 -16.16 -10.59
N VAL A 443 -23.41 -15.38 -9.62
CA VAL A 443 -21.99 -15.31 -9.30
C VAL A 443 -21.74 -15.80 -7.88
N GLN A 444 -20.60 -16.45 -7.68
CA GLN A 444 -20.08 -16.80 -6.38
C GLN A 444 -18.86 -15.94 -6.07
N ILE A 445 -18.82 -15.37 -4.87
CA ILE A 445 -17.69 -14.56 -4.39
C ILE A 445 -16.65 -15.52 -3.79
N ASP A 446 -15.61 -15.84 -4.55
CA ASP A 446 -14.48 -16.65 -4.11
C ASP A 446 -13.19 -15.80 -4.06
N ILE A 447 -12.49 -15.83 -2.93
CA ILE A 447 -11.26 -15.06 -2.73
C ILE A 447 -10.06 -15.99 -2.83
N ASN A 448 -9.04 -15.55 -3.57
CA ASN A 448 -7.75 -16.22 -3.61
C ASN A 448 -6.88 -15.69 -2.47
N ASP A 449 -6.17 -16.57 -1.75
CA ASP A 449 -5.37 -16.24 -0.57
C ASP A 449 -4.44 -15.03 -0.76
N VAL A 450 -4.59 -14.00 0.09
CA VAL A 450 -3.63 -12.90 0.22
C VAL A 450 -2.39 -13.41 0.97
N VAL A 451 -1.24 -13.46 0.30
CA VAL A 451 0.03 -13.93 0.87
C VAL A 451 0.69 -12.81 1.70
N PRO A 452 1.10 -13.07 2.96
CA PRO A 452 1.77 -12.07 3.79
C PRO A 452 3.12 -11.64 3.23
N ASP A 453 3.42 -10.34 3.27
CA ASP A 453 4.70 -9.77 2.89
C ASP A 453 5.79 -10.16 3.91
N ASN A 454 6.80 -10.88 3.43
CA ASN A 454 7.86 -11.46 4.23
C ASN A 454 9.22 -11.14 3.62
N ILE A 455 10.21 -10.87 4.47
CA ILE A 455 11.60 -10.75 4.03
C ILE A 455 12.16 -12.15 3.86
N ASP A 456 12.71 -12.41 2.68
CA ASP A 456 13.36 -13.66 2.34
C ASP A 456 14.78 -13.42 1.80
N PHE A 457 15.46 -14.52 1.47
CA PHE A 457 16.79 -14.49 0.87
C PHE A 457 16.78 -14.03 -0.59
N ASN A 458 15.63 -14.04 -1.27
CA ASN A 458 15.52 -13.64 -2.68
C ASN A 458 15.38 -12.13 -2.82
N ASN A 459 15.00 -11.43 -1.75
CA ASN A 459 14.93 -9.97 -1.75
C ASN A 459 16.31 -9.37 -2.11
N PRO A 460 16.38 -8.46 -3.11
CA PRO A 460 17.64 -7.86 -3.56
C PRO A 460 18.47 -7.23 -2.44
N ALA A 461 17.83 -6.58 -1.47
CA ALA A 461 18.53 -5.99 -0.34
C ALA A 461 19.15 -7.06 0.58
N SER A 462 18.43 -8.16 0.83
CA SER A 462 18.93 -9.30 1.60
C SER A 462 20.16 -9.92 0.93
N ILE A 463 20.15 -10.07 -0.40
CA ILE A 463 21.29 -10.59 -1.16
C ILE A 463 22.52 -9.71 -0.94
N VAL A 464 22.38 -8.38 -1.11
CA VAL A 464 23.50 -7.43 -0.94
C VAL A 464 24.06 -7.49 0.49
N ILE A 465 23.20 -7.43 1.50
CA ILE A 465 23.61 -7.47 2.92
C ILE A 465 24.34 -8.78 3.23
N ASN A 466 23.84 -9.92 2.75
CA ASN A 466 24.44 -11.22 3.01
C ASN A 466 25.78 -11.42 2.29
N VAL A 467 25.97 -10.84 1.09
CA VAL A 467 27.26 -10.83 0.40
C VAL A 467 28.31 -10.07 1.20
N PHE A 468 28.01 -8.85 1.65
CA PHE A 468 28.94 -8.08 2.48
C PHE A 468 29.20 -8.74 3.84
N SER A 469 28.17 -9.34 4.44
CA SER A 469 28.33 -10.12 5.68
C SER A 469 29.27 -11.31 5.47
N SER A 470 29.14 -12.05 4.36
CA SER A 470 30.02 -13.17 4.00
C SER A 470 31.49 -12.72 3.88
N LEU A 471 31.74 -11.60 3.21
CA LEU A 471 33.08 -11.01 3.11
C LEU A 471 33.62 -10.61 4.49
N GLY A 472 32.77 -10.05 5.35
CA GLY A 472 33.09 -9.72 6.73
C GLY A 472 33.48 -10.95 7.57
N ILE A 473 32.78 -12.07 7.41
CA ILE A 473 33.09 -13.35 8.08
C ILE A 473 34.47 -13.85 7.63
N LEU A 474 34.74 -13.86 6.32
CA LEU A 474 36.04 -14.29 5.77
C LEU A 474 37.18 -13.40 6.27
N ALA A 475 36.99 -12.08 6.27
CA ALA A 475 37.97 -11.13 6.80
C ALA A 475 38.23 -11.36 8.30
N THR A 476 37.18 -11.60 9.09
CA THR A 476 37.27 -11.90 10.52
C THR A 476 38.07 -13.18 10.78
N GLY A 477 37.80 -14.24 10.01
CA GLY A 477 38.57 -15.48 10.04
C GLY A 477 40.05 -15.28 9.69
N TYR A 478 40.33 -14.49 8.65
CA TYR A 478 41.69 -14.13 8.26
C TYR A 478 42.45 -13.39 9.37
N PHE A 479 41.85 -12.37 10.00
CA PHE A 479 42.49 -11.65 11.10
C PHE A 479 42.71 -12.55 12.32
N SER A 480 41.76 -13.43 12.65
CA SER A 480 41.93 -14.41 13.73
C SER A 480 43.13 -15.32 13.48
N TYR A 481 43.19 -15.92 12.28
CA TYR A 481 44.32 -16.75 11.85
C TYR A 481 45.65 -15.98 11.87
N TYR A 482 45.67 -14.74 11.33
CA TYR A 482 46.87 -13.92 11.27
C TYR A 482 47.46 -13.63 12.66
N VAL A 483 46.60 -13.29 13.62
CA VAL A 483 47.02 -12.98 15.00
C VAL A 483 47.51 -14.25 15.71
N ILE A 484 46.89 -15.41 15.49
CA ILE A 484 47.33 -16.70 16.05
C ILE A 484 48.68 -17.13 15.47
N LYS A 485 48.83 -17.09 14.14
CA LYS A 485 50.05 -17.50 13.44
C LYS A 485 51.26 -16.68 13.89
N ASN A 486 51.09 -15.36 13.98
CA ASN A 486 52.18 -14.44 14.28
C ASN A 486 52.34 -14.11 15.78
N ARG A 487 51.72 -14.91 16.68
CA ARG A 487 51.69 -14.68 18.14
C ARG A 487 53.07 -14.57 18.79
N ASN A 488 54.09 -15.18 18.18
CA ASN A 488 55.46 -15.20 18.71
C ASN A 488 56.29 -13.96 18.32
N SER A 489 55.80 -13.09 17.42
CA SER A 489 56.49 -11.87 17.03
C SER A 489 56.59 -10.87 18.18
N LYS A 490 57.68 -10.09 18.26
CA LYS A 490 57.88 -9.09 19.34
C LYS A 490 56.76 -8.05 19.43
N VAL A 491 56.13 -7.70 18.30
CA VAL A 491 55.03 -6.73 18.21
C VAL A 491 53.72 -7.33 18.73
N ILE A 492 53.35 -8.53 18.28
CA ILE A 492 52.07 -9.16 18.65
C ILE A 492 52.12 -9.74 20.07
N ARG A 493 53.30 -10.13 20.57
CA ARG A 493 53.47 -10.61 21.96
C ARG A 493 53.16 -9.56 23.02
N LYS A 494 53.25 -8.27 22.69
CA LYS A 494 52.80 -7.17 23.57
C LYS A 494 51.27 -7.01 23.60
N VAL A 495 50.57 -7.60 22.63
CA VAL A 495 49.10 -7.60 22.55
C VAL A 495 48.55 -8.79 23.32
N ASN A 496 47.49 -8.58 24.10
CA ASN A 496 46.80 -9.70 24.75
C ASN A 496 45.94 -10.46 23.72
N LEU A 497 46.40 -11.66 23.37
CA LEU A 497 45.81 -12.54 22.35
C LEU A 497 44.35 -12.92 22.66
N LEU A 498 44.05 -13.24 23.92
CA LEU A 498 42.72 -13.70 24.31
C LEU A 498 41.67 -12.62 24.07
N PHE A 499 41.96 -11.37 24.42
CA PHE A 499 41.04 -10.24 24.15
C PHE A 499 40.82 -9.99 22.66
N CYS A 500 41.85 -10.18 21.83
CA CYS A 500 41.69 -10.05 20.39
C CYS A 500 40.77 -11.14 19.82
N GLN A 501 40.90 -12.37 20.33
CA GLN A 501 40.03 -13.47 19.91
C GLN A 501 38.59 -13.30 20.40
N MET A 502 38.37 -12.82 21.64
CA MET A 502 37.02 -12.49 22.13
C MET A 502 36.34 -11.43 21.26
N LEU A 503 37.06 -10.38 20.89
CA LEU A 503 36.54 -9.30 20.05
C LEU A 503 36.20 -9.80 18.64
N LEU A 504 37.09 -10.60 18.02
CA LEU A 504 36.82 -11.20 16.70
C LEU A 504 35.65 -12.19 16.73
N PHE A 505 35.49 -12.93 17.83
CA PHE A 505 34.33 -13.81 18.02
C PHE A 505 33.03 -13.00 18.13
N GLY A 506 33.04 -11.86 18.84
CA GLY A 506 31.90 -10.94 18.88
C GLY A 506 31.53 -10.40 17.49
N ILE A 507 32.52 -9.97 16.70
CA ILE A 507 32.31 -9.51 15.32
C ILE A 507 31.71 -10.63 14.45
N LEU A 508 32.20 -11.86 14.59
CA LEU A 508 31.67 -13.03 13.88
C LEU A 508 30.18 -13.25 14.20
N LEU A 509 29.79 -13.20 15.47
CA LEU A 509 28.40 -13.35 15.89
C LEU A 509 27.49 -12.27 15.28
N VAL A 510 27.96 -11.02 15.20
CA VAL A 510 27.19 -9.94 14.57
C VAL A 510 26.99 -10.20 13.08
N TYR A 511 28.01 -10.61 12.32
CA TYR A 511 27.84 -10.96 10.91
C TYR A 511 26.90 -12.15 10.70
N VAL A 512 27.05 -13.21 11.50
CA VAL A 512 26.18 -14.39 11.42
C VAL A 512 24.72 -14.02 11.70
N SER A 513 24.45 -13.08 12.60
CA SER A 513 23.08 -12.63 12.90
C SER A 513 22.33 -12.05 11.70
N LEU A 514 23.03 -11.46 10.72
CA LEU A 514 22.42 -10.88 9.52
C LEU A 514 21.75 -11.93 8.61
N PHE A 515 22.29 -13.16 8.59
CA PHE A 515 21.69 -14.27 7.84
C PHE A 515 20.38 -14.73 8.47
N PHE A 516 20.35 -14.86 9.79
CA PHE A 516 19.14 -15.27 10.51
C PHE A 516 18.02 -14.23 10.43
N GLN A 517 18.38 -12.95 10.37
CA GLN A 517 17.41 -11.87 10.18
C GLN A 517 16.86 -11.82 8.75
N SER A 518 17.65 -12.25 7.75
CA SER A 518 17.24 -12.30 6.34
C SER A 518 16.45 -13.58 6.00
N ALA A 519 16.52 -14.59 6.86
CA ALA A 519 15.79 -15.83 6.70
C ALA A 519 14.30 -15.64 7.00
N ALA A 520 13.46 -16.44 6.35
CA ALA A 520 12.02 -16.42 6.57
C ALA A 520 11.68 -16.54 8.08
N PRO A 521 10.68 -15.78 8.59
CA PRO A 521 10.34 -15.77 10.01
C PRO A 521 9.96 -17.16 10.51
N SER A 522 10.76 -17.70 11.42
CA SER A 522 10.50 -18.95 12.13
C SER A 522 10.77 -18.73 13.61
N THR A 523 10.19 -19.54 14.49
CA THR A 523 10.44 -19.44 15.93
C THR A 523 11.94 -19.43 16.25
N MET A 524 12.74 -20.24 15.54
CA MET A 524 14.20 -20.23 15.69
C MET A 524 14.81 -18.90 15.23
N ASN A 525 14.52 -18.48 13.99
CA ASN A 525 15.10 -17.27 13.41
C ASN A 525 14.72 -16.01 14.21
N CYS A 526 13.49 -15.95 14.72
CA CYS A 526 13.00 -14.84 15.55
C CYS A 526 13.81 -14.67 16.85
N ASN A 527 14.17 -15.75 17.52
CA ASN A 527 14.94 -15.68 18.77
C ASN A 527 16.43 -15.44 18.47
N VAL A 528 16.99 -16.15 17.48
CA VAL A 528 18.40 -16.07 17.09
C VAL A 528 18.77 -14.67 16.58
N SER A 529 17.86 -14.01 15.84
CA SER A 529 18.03 -12.64 15.33
C SER A 529 18.11 -11.56 16.43
N VAL A 530 17.73 -11.91 17.66
CA VAL A 530 17.83 -11.02 18.82
C VAL A 530 19.04 -11.39 19.68
N TRP A 531 19.27 -12.68 19.93
CA TRP A 531 20.33 -13.17 20.80
C TRP A 531 21.74 -12.91 20.26
N LEU A 532 22.03 -13.30 19.01
CA LEU A 532 23.38 -13.19 18.46
C LEU A 532 23.92 -11.75 18.40
N PRO A 533 23.16 -10.73 17.94
CA PRO A 533 23.72 -9.38 17.85
C PRO A 533 24.00 -8.78 19.24
N LEU A 534 23.16 -9.07 20.24
CA LEU A 534 23.36 -8.58 21.61
C LEU A 534 24.57 -9.24 22.28
N LEU A 535 24.67 -10.58 22.19
CA LEU A 535 25.86 -11.28 22.67
C LEU A 535 27.12 -10.84 21.94
N GLY A 536 27.08 -10.73 20.62
CA GLY A 536 28.19 -10.25 19.80
C GLY A 536 28.66 -8.86 20.23
N PHE A 537 27.72 -7.96 20.51
CA PHE A 537 28.01 -6.64 21.04
C PHE A 537 28.70 -6.68 22.42
N SER A 538 28.24 -7.52 23.36
CA SER A 538 28.89 -7.69 24.66
C SER A 538 30.33 -8.25 24.53
N PHE A 539 30.55 -9.18 23.59
CA PHE A 539 31.88 -9.72 23.28
C PHE A 539 32.84 -8.69 22.67
N ILE A 540 32.32 -7.63 22.05
CA ILE A 540 33.12 -6.50 21.53
C ILE A 540 33.39 -5.49 22.64
N CYS A 541 32.34 -4.99 23.30
CA CYS A 541 32.41 -3.92 24.28
C CYS A 541 33.13 -4.34 25.57
N GLY A 542 32.91 -5.56 26.06
CA GLY A 542 33.51 -6.06 27.30
C GLY A 542 35.04 -6.02 27.30
N PRO A 543 35.74 -6.63 26.31
CA PRO A 543 37.18 -6.52 26.13
C PRO A 543 37.70 -5.09 25.96
N MET A 544 36.99 -4.25 25.20
CA MET A 544 37.37 -2.87 24.94
C MET A 544 37.35 -2.02 26.23
N LEU A 545 36.27 -2.13 27.00
CA LEU A 545 36.11 -1.46 28.30
C LEU A 545 37.18 -1.90 29.30
N GLY A 546 37.43 -3.22 29.39
CA GLY A 546 38.48 -3.74 30.26
C GLY A 546 39.85 -3.14 29.92
N LYS A 547 40.22 -3.11 28.62
CA LYS A 547 41.48 -2.50 28.19
C LYS A 547 41.57 -1.01 28.51
N MET A 548 40.52 -0.24 28.23
CA MET A 548 40.48 1.20 28.53
C MET A 548 40.57 1.47 30.03
N PHE A 549 39.85 0.72 30.84
CA PHE A 549 39.89 0.84 32.30
C PHE A 549 41.28 0.57 32.87
N LYS A 550 41.98 -0.45 32.36
CA LYS A 550 43.37 -0.74 32.75
C LYS A 550 44.28 0.43 32.44
N VAL A 551 44.18 1.03 31.25
CA VAL A 551 45.02 2.18 30.87
C VAL A 551 44.70 3.39 31.75
N TRP A 552 43.42 3.73 31.92
CA TRP A 552 43.00 4.84 32.77
C TRP A 552 43.56 4.73 34.19
N ARG A 553 43.47 3.55 34.81
CA ARG A 553 43.95 3.32 36.17
C ARG A 553 45.48 3.47 36.31
N ILE A 554 46.25 3.17 35.26
CA ILE A 554 47.72 3.35 35.28
C ILE A 554 48.08 4.82 35.34
N PHE A 555 47.41 5.69 34.57
CA PHE A 555 47.72 7.12 34.50
C PHE A 555 47.09 7.94 35.65
N HIS A 556 46.09 7.40 36.34
CA HIS A 556 45.36 8.11 37.40
C HIS A 556 45.67 7.62 38.83
N SER A 557 46.61 6.68 38.98
CA SER A 557 47.06 6.23 40.31
C SER A 557 48.20 7.12 40.82
N CYS A 558 47.92 8.06 41.72
CA CYS A 558 48.94 8.93 42.36
C CYS A 558 49.88 8.20 43.34
N LYS A 559 49.68 6.91 43.59
CA LYS A 559 50.54 6.10 44.45
C LYS A 559 51.56 5.34 43.60
N ILE A 560 52.84 5.56 43.84
CA ILE A 560 53.99 4.83 43.26
C ILE A 560 54.06 3.41 43.86
N LYS A 561 52.99 2.63 43.69
CA LYS A 561 53.02 1.18 43.86
C LYS A 561 52.68 0.63 42.49
N SER A 562 53.56 -0.16 41.89
CA SER A 562 53.27 -0.80 40.61
C SER A 562 52.09 -1.75 40.79
N ILE A 563 50.87 -1.27 40.52
CA ILE A 563 49.68 -2.10 40.60
C ILE A 563 49.70 -2.98 39.35
N SER A 564 50.21 -4.21 39.48
CA SER A 564 50.21 -5.19 38.40
C SER A 564 48.80 -5.78 38.25
N ILE A 565 47.94 -5.11 37.46
CA ILE A 565 46.63 -5.65 37.08
C ILE A 565 46.87 -6.88 36.19
N THR A 566 46.50 -8.03 36.73
CA THR A 566 46.71 -9.32 36.08
C THR A 566 45.69 -9.49 34.95
N ASN A 567 46.09 -10.14 33.85
CA ASN A 567 45.16 -10.40 32.72
C ASN A 567 43.89 -11.15 33.17
N TYR A 568 43.99 -11.97 34.23
CA TYR A 568 42.87 -12.67 34.85
C TYR A 568 41.78 -11.72 35.38
N GLU A 569 42.15 -10.63 36.07
CA GLU A 569 41.18 -9.65 36.58
C GLU A 569 40.41 -8.98 35.46
N LEU A 570 41.09 -8.73 34.33
CA LEU A 570 40.52 -8.08 33.16
C LEU A 570 39.58 -9.03 32.40
N ILE A 571 39.93 -10.32 32.29
CA ILE A 571 39.08 -11.35 31.69
C ILE A 571 37.84 -11.59 32.55
N LYS A 572 38.00 -11.62 33.88
CA LYS A 572 36.90 -11.74 34.83
C LYS A 572 35.90 -10.60 34.63
N PHE A 573 36.38 -9.36 34.54
CA PHE A 573 35.53 -8.19 34.26
C PHE A 573 34.74 -8.33 32.95
N SER A 574 35.42 -8.62 31.83
CA SER A 574 34.74 -8.79 30.54
C SER A 574 33.76 -9.98 30.53
N SER A 575 34.09 -11.07 31.22
CA SER A 575 33.21 -12.25 31.33
C SER A 575 31.98 -11.97 32.19
N SER A 576 32.09 -11.13 33.22
CA SER A 576 30.93 -10.71 34.04
C SER A 576 29.90 -9.92 33.23
N ILE A 577 30.34 -9.06 32.29
CA ILE A 577 29.43 -8.31 31.40
C ILE A 577 28.68 -9.30 30.48
N ILE A 578 29.39 -10.25 29.88
CA ILE A 578 28.79 -11.25 28.98
C ILE A 578 27.81 -12.15 29.75
N LEU A 579 28.19 -12.59 30.96
CA LEU A 579 27.32 -13.43 31.80
C LEU A 579 26.03 -12.70 32.18
N PHE A 580 26.11 -11.41 32.50
CA PHE A 580 24.94 -10.59 32.79
C PHE A 580 23.98 -10.55 31.59
N GLU A 581 24.49 -10.32 30.38
CA GLU A 581 23.66 -10.30 29.15
C GLU A 581 23.01 -11.65 28.89
N VAL A 582 23.75 -12.76 29.03
CA VAL A 582 23.21 -14.12 28.87
C VAL A 582 22.07 -14.38 29.85
N ILE A 583 22.23 -13.99 31.12
CA ILE A 583 21.17 -14.15 32.14
C ILE A 583 19.95 -13.32 31.76
N ALA A 584 20.14 -12.06 31.36
CA ALA A 584 19.03 -11.17 31.00
C ALA A 584 18.25 -11.69 29.78
N LEU A 585 18.92 -12.16 28.73
CA LEU A 585 18.30 -12.77 27.55
C LEU A 585 17.60 -14.10 27.87
N SER A 586 18.19 -14.89 28.78
CA SER A 586 17.59 -16.14 29.26
C SER A 586 16.29 -15.87 30.01
N ILE A 587 16.29 -14.91 30.93
CA ILE A 587 15.07 -14.49 31.66
C ILE A 587 14.01 -13.99 30.66
N TRP A 588 14.42 -13.16 29.70
CA TRP A 588 13.49 -12.64 28.68
C TRP A 588 12.85 -13.76 27.84
N THR A 589 13.59 -14.83 27.54
CA THR A 589 13.09 -15.96 26.75
C THR A 589 12.29 -16.96 27.59
N LEU A 590 12.68 -17.21 28.85
CA LEU A 590 12.02 -18.16 29.74
C LEU A 590 10.72 -17.62 30.34
N VAL A 591 10.68 -16.34 30.72
CA VAL A 591 9.51 -15.72 31.36
C VAL A 591 8.40 -15.43 30.36
N LEU A 592 8.74 -14.93 29.17
CA LEU A 592 7.75 -14.57 28.14
C LEU A 592 7.53 -15.66 27.08
N GLY A 593 8.29 -16.74 27.12
CA GLY A 593 8.37 -17.72 26.04
C GLY A 593 9.18 -17.24 24.83
N PRO A 594 9.43 -18.13 23.85
CA PRO A 594 10.14 -17.80 22.63
C PRO A 594 9.32 -16.84 21.76
N SER A 595 10.00 -15.93 21.05
CA SER A 595 9.34 -15.11 20.03
C SER A 595 8.87 -16.00 18.88
N THR A 596 7.61 -15.84 18.49
CA THR A 596 6.99 -16.60 17.40
C THR A 596 6.61 -15.67 16.25
N PRO A 597 6.61 -16.15 14.99
CA PRO A 597 6.13 -15.37 13.87
C PRO A 597 4.61 -15.20 13.97
N ILE A 598 4.15 -13.95 14.02
CA ILE A 598 2.73 -13.60 13.97
C ILE A 598 2.47 -12.74 12.74
N VAL A 599 1.34 -12.98 12.08
CA VAL A 599 0.88 -12.15 10.97
C VAL A 599 0.13 -10.96 11.56
N VAL A 600 0.54 -9.76 11.20
CA VAL A 600 -0.04 -8.50 11.66
C VAL A 600 -0.61 -7.75 10.47
N GLU A 601 -1.78 -7.17 10.66
CA GLU A 601 -2.41 -6.30 9.66
C GLU A 601 -1.88 -4.87 9.81
N SER A 602 -1.57 -4.19 8.69
CA SER A 602 -1.23 -2.78 8.77
C SER A 602 -2.42 -1.95 9.20
N THR A 603 -2.15 -0.98 10.08
CA THR A 603 -3.10 0.03 10.52
C THR A 603 -3.50 0.99 9.39
N SER A 604 -2.70 1.08 8.31
CA SER A 604 -2.92 1.95 7.17
C SER A 604 -3.55 1.26 5.96
N ASN A 605 -3.21 -0.01 5.73
CA ASN A 605 -3.71 -0.80 4.60
C ASN A 605 -4.05 -2.21 5.10
N SER A 606 -5.33 -2.53 5.17
CA SER A 606 -5.84 -3.78 5.74
C SER A 606 -5.65 -5.01 4.83
N LEU A 607 -5.15 -4.82 3.61
CA LEU A 607 -4.66 -5.89 2.72
C LEU A 607 -3.18 -6.17 2.90
N TYR A 608 -2.43 -5.19 3.42
CA TYR A 608 -1.02 -5.37 3.73
C TYR A 608 -0.91 -6.13 5.06
N THR A 609 -0.70 -7.43 4.93
CA THR A 609 -0.34 -8.29 6.05
C THR A 609 1.14 -8.57 6.00
N TYR A 610 1.80 -8.53 7.15
CA TYR A 610 3.22 -8.76 7.25
C TYR A 610 3.53 -9.59 8.48
N THR A 611 4.61 -10.35 8.44
CA THR A 611 4.99 -11.19 9.57
C THR A 611 6.02 -10.49 10.44
N VAL A 612 5.75 -10.41 11.75
CA VAL A 612 6.71 -9.96 12.76
C VAL A 612 6.95 -11.04 13.79
N CYS A 613 8.13 -10.99 14.39
CA CYS A 613 8.45 -11.79 15.57
C CYS A 613 7.90 -11.08 16.81
N ALA A 614 6.88 -11.66 17.44
CA ALA A 614 6.29 -11.10 18.65
C ALA A 614 6.07 -12.17 19.74
N LYS A 615 5.71 -11.70 20.94
CA LYS A 615 5.38 -12.51 22.11
C LYS A 615 3.96 -12.19 22.59
N GLY A 616 3.32 -13.14 23.28
CA GLY A 616 1.92 -13.03 23.70
C GLY A 616 1.61 -11.87 24.67
N ASN A 617 2.56 -11.49 25.53
CA ASN A 617 2.41 -10.35 26.46
C ASN A 617 3.15 -9.11 25.93
N SER A 618 2.47 -8.29 25.13
CA SER A 618 3.05 -7.13 24.44
C SER A 618 3.62 -6.05 25.37
N SER A 619 2.95 -5.74 26.48
CA SER A 619 3.40 -4.70 27.42
C SER A 619 4.70 -5.07 28.14
N LEU A 620 4.80 -6.31 28.63
CA LEU A 620 5.99 -6.77 29.37
C LEU A 620 7.19 -6.95 28.43
N ASP A 621 6.97 -7.39 27.19
CA ASP A 621 7.99 -7.45 26.16
C ASP A 621 8.56 -6.06 25.82
N PHE A 622 7.68 -5.06 25.71
CA PHE A 622 8.09 -3.67 25.51
C PHE A 622 8.98 -3.15 26.65
N TYR A 623 8.60 -3.34 27.92
CA TYR A 623 9.41 -2.87 29.05
C TYR A 623 10.77 -3.59 29.15
N LEU A 624 10.81 -4.91 28.94
CA LEU A 624 12.06 -5.69 28.98
C LEU A 624 13.00 -5.30 27.85
N SER A 625 12.49 -5.13 26.63
CA SER A 625 13.31 -4.70 25.48
C SER A 625 13.89 -3.30 25.67
N VAL A 626 13.09 -2.33 26.13
CA VAL A 626 13.58 -0.97 26.46
C VAL A 626 14.64 -1.01 27.55
N SER A 627 14.46 -1.85 28.58
CA SER A 627 15.43 -2.00 29.67
C SER A 627 16.78 -2.56 29.18
N LEU A 628 16.76 -3.59 28.33
CA LEU A 628 17.97 -4.16 27.72
C LEU A 628 18.71 -3.16 26.82
N ILE A 629 17.97 -2.38 26.03
CA ILE A 629 18.54 -1.30 25.21
C ILE A 629 19.20 -0.24 26.11
N ALA A 630 18.56 0.14 27.21
CA ALA A 630 19.13 1.10 28.16
C ALA A 630 20.42 0.57 28.83
N CYS A 631 20.47 -0.70 29.23
CA CYS A 631 21.67 -1.33 29.79
C CYS A 631 22.84 -1.30 28.80
N ASN A 632 22.59 -1.67 27.54
CA ASN A 632 23.62 -1.62 26.49
C ASN A 632 24.04 -0.18 26.15
N GLY A 633 23.12 0.78 26.20
CA GLY A 633 23.42 2.20 26.07
C GLY A 633 24.35 2.72 27.18
N LEU A 634 24.13 2.31 28.43
CA LEU A 634 25.00 2.66 29.56
C LEU A 634 26.42 2.08 29.39
N LEU A 635 26.54 0.86 28.83
CA LEU A 635 27.85 0.27 28.51
C LEU A 635 28.61 1.14 27.49
N VAL A 636 27.95 1.59 26.42
CA VAL A 636 28.55 2.51 25.43
C VAL A 636 28.95 3.83 26.08
N LEU A 637 28.07 4.44 26.87
CA LEU A 637 28.36 5.70 27.55
C LEU A 637 29.58 5.58 28.47
N SER A 638 29.69 4.47 29.22
CA SER A 638 30.85 4.21 30.07
C SER A 638 32.16 4.11 29.25
N GLY A 639 32.10 3.50 28.06
CA GLY A 639 33.25 3.39 27.15
C GLY A 639 33.65 4.71 26.52
N VAL A 640 32.67 5.54 26.16
CA VAL A 640 32.90 6.90 25.66
C VAL A 640 33.56 7.77 26.72
N ILE A 641 33.10 7.71 27.98
CA ILE A 641 33.71 8.44 29.10
C ILE A 641 35.15 7.96 29.31
N LEU A 642 35.40 6.66 29.37
CA LEU A 642 36.76 6.12 29.53
C LEU A 642 37.67 6.47 28.34
N SER A 643 37.14 6.48 27.12
CA SER A 643 37.85 6.92 25.92
C SER A 643 38.28 8.38 26.04
N PHE A 644 37.36 9.25 26.45
CA PHE A 644 37.66 10.67 26.64
C PHE A 644 38.75 10.89 27.70
N LEU A 645 38.68 10.15 28.82
CA LEU A 645 39.67 10.22 29.90
C LEU A 645 41.05 9.68 29.50
N THR A 646 41.15 8.82 28.49
CA THR A 646 42.40 8.20 28.03
C THR A 646 42.94 8.76 26.71
N ARG A 647 42.35 9.83 26.17
CA ARG A 647 42.71 10.39 24.85
C ARG A 647 44.12 10.97 24.74
N ASN A 648 44.65 11.48 25.84
CA ASN A 648 45.95 12.17 25.91
C ASN A 648 47.09 11.27 26.42
N VAL A 649 46.89 9.96 26.41
CA VAL A 649 47.92 8.99 26.80
C VAL A 649 49.06 8.95 25.76
N ASP A 650 50.28 8.68 26.22
CA ASP A 650 51.50 8.55 25.39
C ASP A 650 51.27 7.66 24.15
N SER A 651 51.90 8.06 23.04
CA SER A 651 51.99 7.36 21.75
C SER A 651 52.31 5.86 21.85
N ALA A 652 53.02 5.42 22.91
CA ALA A 652 53.25 4.00 23.18
C ALA A 652 51.95 3.18 23.32
N TYR A 653 50.82 3.82 23.65
CA TYR A 653 49.50 3.22 23.79
C TYR A 653 48.51 3.67 22.70
N ASN A 654 48.97 3.86 21.46
CA ASN A 654 48.12 4.22 20.32
C ASN A 654 46.87 3.31 20.12
N GLU A 655 46.86 2.09 20.68
CA GLU A 655 45.67 1.20 20.70
C GLU A 655 44.43 1.86 21.33
N THR A 656 44.59 2.74 22.33
CA THR A 656 43.45 3.40 23.01
C THR A 656 42.67 4.34 22.10
N ARG A 657 43.33 5.01 21.16
CA ARG A 657 42.69 5.91 20.19
C ARG A 657 41.76 5.15 19.25
N TYR A 658 42.20 4.00 18.73
CA TYR A 658 41.39 3.15 17.87
C TYR A 658 40.17 2.57 18.60
N ILE A 659 40.35 2.13 19.85
CA ILE A 659 39.20 1.69 20.68
C ILE A 659 38.23 2.87 20.90
N GLY A 660 38.75 4.08 21.09
CA GLY A 660 37.94 5.30 21.22
C GLY A 660 37.09 5.57 19.98
N TYR A 661 37.67 5.47 18.78
CA TYR A 661 36.92 5.61 17.53
C TYR A 661 35.77 4.61 17.43
N CYS A 662 35.98 3.34 17.82
CA CYS A 662 34.90 2.35 17.84
C CYS A 662 33.79 2.71 18.85
N MET A 663 34.14 3.23 20.03
CA MET A 663 33.15 3.66 21.03
C MET A 663 32.33 4.87 20.56
N TYR A 664 32.96 5.83 19.89
CA TYR A 664 32.25 6.97 19.30
C TYR A 664 31.33 6.53 18.14
N ASP A 665 31.76 5.57 17.33
CA ASP A 665 30.95 4.99 16.25
C ASP A 665 29.67 4.34 16.79
N PHE A 666 29.79 3.51 17.84
CA PHE A 666 28.63 2.90 18.49
C PHE A 666 27.67 3.94 19.07
N LEU A 667 28.19 5.01 19.68
CA LEU A 667 27.35 6.10 20.19
C LEU A 667 26.57 6.79 19.06
N ILE A 668 27.22 7.12 17.95
CA ILE A 668 26.59 7.77 16.80
C ILE A 668 25.50 6.87 16.19
N CYS A 669 25.82 5.58 16.00
CA CYS A 669 24.85 4.60 15.50
C CYS A 669 23.62 4.51 16.43
N CYS A 670 23.84 4.45 17.75
CA CYS A 670 22.73 4.44 18.72
C CYS A 670 21.87 5.71 18.65
N VAL A 671 22.47 6.90 18.65
CA VAL A 671 21.73 8.18 18.68
C VAL A 671 20.91 8.40 17.40
N ILE A 672 21.40 7.95 16.25
CA ILE A 672 20.71 8.16 14.96
C ILE A 672 19.68 7.06 14.69
N LEU A 673 20.04 5.79 14.91
CA LEU A 673 19.28 4.66 14.38
C LEU A 673 18.16 4.20 15.31
N LEU A 674 18.27 4.40 16.63
CA LEU A 674 17.18 4.10 17.58
C LEU A 674 15.92 4.93 17.29
N PRO A 675 16.00 6.28 17.15
CA PRO A 675 14.82 7.07 16.78
C PRO A 675 14.21 6.65 15.44
N MET A 676 15.05 6.35 14.44
CA MET A 676 14.56 5.90 13.12
C MET A 676 13.81 4.57 13.20
N TYR A 677 14.26 3.65 14.07
CA TYR A 677 13.58 2.38 14.30
C TYR A 677 12.17 2.60 14.87
N PHE A 678 12.03 3.40 15.92
CA PHE A 678 10.73 3.66 16.57
C PHE A 678 9.78 4.55 15.76
N THR A 679 10.31 5.44 14.91
CA THR A 679 9.49 6.36 14.09
C THR A 679 8.99 5.75 12.77
N SER A 680 9.42 4.52 12.44
CA SER A 680 9.11 3.87 11.16
C SER A 680 7.61 3.54 10.92
N GLY A 681 6.78 3.61 11.98
CA GLY A 681 5.33 3.39 11.93
C GLY A 681 4.91 2.00 11.46
N ASP A 682 3.60 1.76 11.31
CA ASP A 682 3.03 0.47 10.85
C ASP A 682 2.39 0.61 9.45
N GLN A 683 3.09 1.31 8.55
CA GLN A 683 2.68 1.52 7.15
C GLN A 683 3.27 0.46 6.22
N GLU A 684 2.78 0.41 4.98
CA GLU A 684 3.34 -0.43 3.92
C GLU A 684 4.87 -0.24 3.79
N GLY A 685 5.60 -1.36 3.70
CA GLY A 685 7.07 -1.39 3.67
C GLY A 685 7.78 -1.06 5.00
N SER A 686 7.05 -0.89 6.11
CA SER A 686 7.64 -0.63 7.45
C SER A 686 8.58 -1.75 7.90
N VAL A 687 8.22 -3.01 7.67
CA VAL A 687 9.05 -4.17 7.99
C VAL A 687 10.37 -4.12 7.24
N PHE A 688 10.32 -3.84 5.94
CA PHE A 688 11.50 -3.69 5.10
C PHE A 688 12.40 -2.54 5.56
N ARG A 689 11.81 -1.38 5.94
CA ARG A 689 12.56 -0.25 6.51
C ARG A 689 13.25 -0.62 7.82
N ARG A 690 12.54 -1.27 8.76
CA ARG A 690 13.11 -1.71 10.05
C ARG A 690 14.25 -2.71 9.83
N TYR A 691 14.08 -3.64 8.89
CA TYR A 691 15.12 -4.59 8.48
C TYR A 691 16.38 -3.89 7.95
N LEU A 692 16.22 -2.94 7.02
CA LEU A 692 17.34 -2.19 6.45
C LEU A 692 18.09 -1.39 7.50
N ILE A 693 17.37 -0.65 8.34
CA ILE A 693 17.96 0.18 9.41
C ILE A 693 18.85 -0.68 10.32
N LEU A 694 18.33 -1.80 10.83
CA LEU A 694 19.07 -2.67 11.73
C LEU A 694 20.23 -3.41 11.04
N SER A 695 20.03 -3.86 9.82
CA SER A 695 21.05 -4.62 9.09
C SER A 695 22.24 -3.74 8.69
N LEU A 696 21.97 -2.53 8.19
CA LEU A 696 23.02 -1.57 7.84
C LEU A 696 23.78 -1.10 9.08
N ALA A 697 23.08 -0.86 10.21
CA ALA A 697 23.72 -0.50 11.48
C ALA A 697 24.77 -1.52 11.90
N ARG A 698 24.38 -2.80 11.91
CA ARG A 698 25.22 -3.92 12.35
C ARG A 698 26.37 -4.17 11.39
N LEU A 699 26.10 -4.15 10.09
CA LEU A 699 27.12 -4.33 9.06
C LEU A 699 28.19 -3.23 9.15
N PHE A 700 27.77 -1.97 9.27
CA PHE A 700 28.69 -0.84 9.40
C PHE A 700 29.50 -0.92 10.69
N GLY A 701 28.85 -1.09 11.85
CA GLY A 701 29.54 -1.15 13.14
C GLY A 701 30.54 -2.31 13.25
N ALA A 702 30.17 -3.50 12.75
CA ALA A 702 31.07 -4.66 12.72
C ALA A 702 32.28 -4.44 11.78
N THR A 703 32.04 -3.91 10.59
CA THR A 703 33.09 -3.64 9.60
C THR A 703 34.04 -2.56 10.08
N PHE A 704 33.50 -1.44 10.59
CA PHE A 704 34.28 -0.34 11.12
C PHE A 704 35.16 -0.81 12.29
N THR A 705 34.59 -1.58 13.22
CA THR A 705 35.33 -2.14 14.35
C THR A 705 36.45 -3.07 13.91
N LEU A 706 36.20 -3.96 12.94
CA LEU A 706 37.19 -4.88 12.40
C LEU A 706 38.37 -4.12 11.78
N LEU A 707 38.07 -3.15 10.91
CA LEU A 707 39.09 -2.39 10.20
C LEU A 707 39.90 -1.51 11.17
N CYS A 708 39.22 -0.74 12.02
CA CYS A 708 39.85 0.19 12.96
C CYS A 708 40.77 -0.53 13.95
N MET A 709 40.38 -1.72 14.45
CA MET A 709 41.16 -2.43 15.47
C MET A 709 42.30 -3.28 14.92
N PHE A 710 42.16 -3.86 13.71
CA PHE A 710 43.09 -4.88 13.23
C PHE A 710 43.95 -4.45 12.02
N VAL A 711 43.49 -3.52 11.18
CA VAL A 711 44.30 -3.03 10.05
C VAL A 711 45.57 -2.33 10.54
N PRO A 712 45.53 -1.39 11.52
CA PRO A 712 46.75 -0.77 12.04
C PRO A 712 47.73 -1.80 12.62
N LYS A 713 47.24 -2.86 13.27
CA LYS A 713 48.08 -3.92 13.85
C LYS A 713 48.84 -4.69 12.78
N VAL A 714 48.19 -5.01 11.65
CA VAL A 714 48.84 -5.70 10.53
C VAL A 714 49.88 -4.80 9.87
N ILE A 715 49.55 -3.52 9.65
CA ILE A 715 50.46 -2.54 9.04
C ILE A 715 51.72 -2.36 9.91
N HIS A 716 51.55 -2.12 11.22
CA HIS A 716 52.68 -1.98 12.15
C HIS A 716 53.54 -3.24 12.21
N HIS A 717 52.94 -4.43 12.22
CA HIS A 717 53.70 -5.68 12.20
C HIS A 717 54.50 -5.84 10.90
N LYS A 718 53.91 -5.54 9.74
CA LYS A 718 54.61 -5.61 8.43
C LYS A 718 55.72 -4.56 8.31
N ALA A 719 55.50 -3.34 8.82
CA ALA A 719 56.52 -2.30 8.87
C ALA A 719 57.71 -2.72 9.74
N PHE A 720 57.44 -3.30 10.91
CA PHE A 720 58.48 -3.83 11.81
C PHE A 720 59.30 -4.97 11.18
N ILE A 721 58.68 -5.84 10.39
CA ILE A 721 59.41 -6.90 9.64
C ILE A 721 60.30 -6.29 8.56
N ARG A 722 59.85 -5.22 7.88
CA ARG A 722 60.57 -4.60 6.77
C ARG A 722 61.81 -3.83 7.25
N ASN A 723 61.69 -3.03 8.32
CA ASN A 723 62.77 -2.23 8.89
C ASN A 723 62.89 -2.45 10.43
N PRO A 724 63.55 -3.52 10.89
CA PRO A 724 63.66 -3.82 12.33
C PRO A 724 64.54 -2.84 13.12
N LEU A 725 65.48 -2.14 12.45
CA LEU A 725 66.46 -1.25 13.08
C LEU A 725 65.96 0.18 13.32
N GLU A 726 64.91 0.61 12.61
CA GLU A 726 64.36 1.98 12.68
C GLU A 726 63.24 2.11 13.73
N HIS A 727 62.74 0.97 14.23
CA HIS A 727 61.61 0.87 15.17
C HIS A 727 61.96 0.23 16.53
N GLU A 728 63.26 0.04 16.85
CA GLU A 728 63.65 -0.05 18.25
C GLU A 728 63.35 1.31 18.90
N LEU A 729 62.29 1.38 19.71
CA LEU A 729 62.12 2.50 20.63
C LEU A 729 63.45 2.70 21.37
N PRO A 730 63.94 3.94 21.55
CA PRO A 730 65.04 4.19 22.45
C PRO A 730 64.72 3.49 23.78
N ARG A 731 65.70 2.73 24.31
CA ARG A 731 65.57 2.10 25.62
C ARG A 731 65.01 3.16 26.57
N LEU A 732 63.82 2.92 27.12
CA LEU A 732 63.34 3.71 28.25
C LEU A 732 64.50 3.84 29.24
N PRO A 733 64.87 5.06 29.67
CA PRO A 733 65.87 5.21 30.72
C PRO A 733 65.44 4.31 31.87
N LYS A 734 66.39 3.62 32.50
CA LYS A 734 66.10 2.96 33.77
C LYS A 734 65.39 3.99 34.66
N MET A 735 64.35 3.59 35.38
CA MET A 735 63.59 4.42 36.34
C MET A 735 64.45 5.25 37.34
N ALA A 736 65.77 5.03 37.38
CA ALA A 736 66.74 5.82 38.12
C ALA A 736 67.15 7.15 37.43
N GLU A 737 67.12 7.26 36.09
CA GLU A 737 67.57 8.47 35.36
C GLU A 737 66.46 9.51 35.14
N LEU A 738 65.18 9.11 35.25
CA LEU A 738 64.03 10.04 35.23
C LEU A 738 63.78 10.75 36.58
N ARG A 739 64.63 10.51 37.61
CA ARG A 739 64.51 11.12 38.93
C ARG A 739 65.06 12.55 39.04
N LEU A 740 65.73 13.08 38.01
CA LEU A 740 66.46 14.35 38.11
C LEU A 740 65.78 15.58 37.48
N SER A 741 64.55 15.48 36.98
CA SER A 741 63.92 16.64 36.30
C SER A 741 62.42 16.81 36.51
N ILE A 742 61.82 16.22 37.54
CA ILE A 742 60.41 16.47 37.86
C ILE A 742 60.33 16.82 39.34
N ASP A 743 60.31 18.13 39.60
CA ASP A 743 59.94 18.69 40.89
C ASP A 743 58.55 18.18 41.30
N TYR A 744 58.50 17.75 42.54
CA TYR A 744 57.29 17.39 43.27
C TYR A 744 56.51 18.67 43.56
N ASP A 745 55.43 18.93 42.83
CA ASP A 745 54.22 19.58 43.34
C ASP A 745 53.14 19.62 42.25
N GLY A 746 51.96 19.03 42.53
CA GLY A 746 50.86 19.03 41.56
C GLY A 746 49.79 17.97 41.75
N CYS A 747 49.44 17.62 42.99
CA CYS A 747 48.13 17.03 43.30
C CYS A 747 47.20 18.16 43.76
N THR A 748 47.01 19.18 42.94
CA THR A 748 46.00 20.22 43.12
C THR A 748 45.50 20.65 41.75
N GLU A 749 44.18 20.75 41.64
CA GLU A 749 43.46 21.18 40.45
C GLU A 749 44.04 22.46 39.86
N THR A 750 44.28 22.48 38.55
CA THR A 750 44.00 23.65 37.71
C THR A 750 44.02 23.24 36.23
N TYR A 751 42.86 23.40 35.61
CA TYR A 751 42.67 23.38 34.17
C TYR A 751 43.45 24.56 33.56
N VAL A 752 44.46 24.30 32.73
CA VAL A 752 45.10 25.33 31.90
C VAL A 752 44.84 25.00 30.43
N PRO A 753 44.20 25.89 29.65
CA PRO A 753 43.94 25.65 28.24
C PRO A 753 45.23 25.85 27.44
N SER A 754 45.62 24.86 26.64
CA SER A 754 46.74 24.97 25.73
C SER A 754 46.39 25.89 24.56
N LYS A 755 47.16 26.97 24.45
CA LYS A 755 47.25 27.95 23.36
C LYS A 755 46.94 27.38 21.96
N PHE A 756 46.03 28.07 21.27
CA PHE A 756 46.00 28.13 19.81
C PHE A 756 47.35 28.67 19.31
N ALA A 757 48.08 27.86 18.55
CA ALA A 757 49.13 28.35 17.65
C ALA A 757 48.46 28.60 16.28
N SER A 758 48.45 29.86 15.85
CA SER A 758 48.08 30.24 14.49
C SER A 758 49.16 29.77 13.50
N PRO A 759 48.80 29.34 12.28
CA PRO A 759 49.76 29.04 11.24
C PRO A 759 49.90 30.25 10.30
N PHE A 760 50.65 31.28 10.70
CA PHE A 760 51.07 32.35 9.78
C PHE A 760 52.35 33.01 10.31
N ALA A 761 53.51 32.44 9.97
CA ALA A 761 54.81 33.14 9.93
C ALA A 761 55.93 32.19 9.47
N ILE A 762 55.97 31.84 8.18
CA ILE A 762 57.22 31.58 7.45
C ILE A 762 57.08 32.23 6.07
N LEU A 763 57.31 33.55 6.03
CA LEU A 763 57.93 34.30 4.93
C LEU A 763 58.12 35.76 5.41
N LYS A 764 59.41 36.12 5.57
CA LYS A 764 60.02 37.34 6.12
C LYS A 764 60.08 37.49 7.63
#